data_AF-A0A2E7RYY6-F1
#
_entry.id   AF-A0A2E7RYY6-F1
#
_cell.length_a   1.000
_cell.length_b   1.000
_cell.length_c   1.000
_cell.angle_alpha   90.00
_cell.angle_beta   90.00
_cell.angle_gamma   90.00
#
_symmetry.space_group_name_H-M   'P 1'
#
loop_
_entity.id
_entity.type
_entity.pdbx_description
1 polymer ?
#
loop_
_entity_poly.entity_id
_entity_poly.type
_entity_poly.pdbx_seq_one_letter_code
_entity_poly.pdbx_strand_id
1 'polypeptide(L)'
;MNLTPDRSEPDPPSDPAPDQQQPSADYTSDASPNGSTPDQQQTLEPLTDVVILIPSHSLEDFPTELDEDEAASLLNAFAVAWHPRLLATTGVIPNWQRADEPTDPTSGQLFLVPTASTDWLGHDWATRAREAGCGVITDLSDRDEMVAAALSLLGEDREATALDPDLTADFLALGSCYLQMELLTRHMHHFGNLDEVFLQREAVMAAESVIANDSETARTHLKSCFESLHEARERFYPVDCYLIDLCLVVPEVADEHFRKLLVGELPVNLLLRSADAVTIVEEQPEFAELIREAWERETIDVVGGDHEEIPVPLVPLDSLLWDLQRGRRTLKQLFGREPTTWARRRFGLATVLPQLLSRSGYHSALHFLLDDGLYPDSEQSKLRWEGCDGTVLDAMSRIPLAAEGATSFLRFPMRMAESMEEDQSAALMLARWPEIVSPWYEDLVRMHAYAPCLGRFVTLDDYFQNTDTPGRISSYNASEYLAPFLTQSVAGQDPDPVSRHLDHFSRRGRFDAAAWCDSLARLLAGVRLDADGQAELESLVETAGCEGGEEDRRQADAAVETFTEEATGKLAGLITGASAAAGETGQLIVNTLSFPRTVAVGLPDGEAAPADTPGLRGIQDTANGRRAIIDLPASGYAWLPSSPGPAETADENAALADELLLRNEFFEVHINPQTGGIERIKGYGRQPNVLSQQLAFRFPRERTVPTGDDDASQETSTWYSEMVGHGVEVLSAGPHIGEIRTHGDIVDQLSGTRIAGFRQTFRTLRYRPSVEVEIELELDQAPEGDPWSNYLAARFAYGDATAAITRSVLGSAQPAGNDRFESPYYVEIANESNRVTLVTPGMPFYRKTGDRMIDAILVPEGEQRRKFSMTIAVDQAYPMQEALDHLVPPVVRHDVPGPPAAGVQGWFFHLDSRNVQITRVLDLTDLPTWTPDDTANDPIDDGFGDLDGSGQPETDPDEQDQWSEYDQPTLPDGFGFAVRLQETEGRHRSTTLRCWRTPIMARQRDFEGRTLAELPIEGDGVRIDLTAHEIADIELRFD
;
A
#
# COMPACT_ATOMS: atom_id res chain seq x y z
N MET A 1 6.38 1.30 -16.12
CA MET A 1 7.43 0.41 -16.68
C MET A 1 6.86 -0.99 -16.76
N ASN A 2 6.61 -1.51 -17.97
CA ASN A 2 6.16 -2.89 -18.17
C ASN A 2 7.39 -3.78 -18.40
N LEU A 3 7.87 -4.45 -17.36
CA LEU A 3 8.87 -5.50 -17.50
C LEU A 3 8.14 -6.84 -17.67
N THR A 4 8.00 -7.28 -18.92
CA THR A 4 7.59 -8.65 -19.27
C THR A 4 8.67 -9.65 -18.88
N PRO A 5 8.36 -10.74 -18.15
CA PRO A 5 9.31 -11.81 -17.90
C PRO A 5 9.34 -12.81 -19.06
N ASP A 6 10.56 -13.20 -19.41
CA ASP A 6 10.92 -14.09 -20.51
C ASP A 6 10.38 -15.52 -20.28
N ARG A 7 9.77 -16.11 -21.32
CA ARG A 7 9.18 -17.46 -21.29
C ARG A 7 10.21 -18.49 -21.74
N SER A 8 10.62 -19.36 -20.82
CA SER A 8 11.41 -20.57 -21.13
C SER A 8 10.54 -21.65 -21.80
N GLU A 9 10.91 -22.09 -23.00
CA GLU A 9 10.39 -23.30 -23.65
C GLU A 9 11.26 -24.56 -23.34
N PRO A 10 10.72 -25.78 -23.44
CA PRO A 10 11.25 -26.97 -22.78
C PRO A 10 12.19 -27.84 -23.64
N ASP A 11 13.19 -28.47 -22.99
CA ASP A 11 14.11 -29.46 -23.56
C ASP A 11 13.44 -30.84 -23.85
N PRO A 12 13.88 -31.57 -24.90
CA PRO A 12 13.60 -32.99 -25.07
C PRO A 12 14.78 -33.89 -24.57
N PRO A 13 14.56 -35.21 -24.36
CA PRO A 13 15.39 -36.01 -23.44
C PRO A 13 16.56 -36.79 -24.08
N SER A 14 17.65 -36.93 -23.29
CA SER A 14 18.60 -38.08 -23.05
C SER A 14 18.96 -39.02 -24.22
N ASP A 15 20.18 -39.50 -24.49
CA ASP A 15 21.46 -39.81 -23.79
C ASP A 15 22.37 -40.51 -24.87
N PRO A 16 23.59 -41.07 -24.64
CA PRO A 16 24.71 -40.73 -23.74
C PRO A 16 26.08 -40.59 -24.48
N ALA A 17 27.11 -40.19 -23.73
CA ALA A 17 28.55 -40.05 -24.03
C ALA A 17 29.23 -41.32 -24.64
N PRO A 18 30.54 -41.35 -25.08
CA PRO A 18 31.66 -40.47 -24.72
C PRO A 18 32.77 -40.19 -25.79
N ASP A 19 33.83 -39.51 -25.34
CA ASP A 19 35.26 -39.70 -25.64
C ASP A 19 36.10 -38.64 -26.38
N GLN A 20 37.29 -38.48 -25.78
CA GLN A 20 38.40 -37.56 -26.00
C GLN A 20 39.10 -37.73 -27.35
N GLN A 21 39.58 -36.63 -27.96
CA GLN A 21 40.87 -36.54 -28.68
C GLN A 21 41.17 -35.11 -29.19
N GLN A 22 42.29 -34.51 -28.76
CA GLN A 22 43.11 -33.59 -29.58
C GLN A 22 43.74 -34.38 -30.76
N PRO A 23 44.39 -33.81 -31.83
CA PRO A 23 44.79 -32.41 -32.13
C PRO A 23 44.64 -31.99 -33.64
N SER A 24 45.24 -30.82 -33.98
CA SER A 24 46.00 -30.52 -35.22
C SER A 24 45.32 -30.01 -36.51
N ALA A 25 45.77 -28.80 -36.89
CA ALA A 25 46.35 -28.34 -38.16
C ALA A 25 45.65 -28.52 -39.53
N ASP A 26 45.70 -27.39 -40.26
CA ASP A 26 45.63 -27.19 -41.71
C ASP A 26 44.32 -27.49 -42.45
N TYR A 27 43.72 -26.43 -43.01
CA TYR A 27 43.52 -26.27 -44.45
C TYR A 27 43.14 -24.82 -44.79
N THR A 28 44.05 -24.12 -45.46
CA THR A 28 43.84 -22.86 -46.20
C THR A 28 43.18 -23.12 -47.56
N SER A 29 42.30 -22.22 -48.02
CA SER A 29 42.41 -21.68 -49.39
C SER A 29 41.50 -20.46 -49.63
N ASP A 30 42.16 -19.40 -50.12
CA ASP A 30 41.69 -18.43 -51.12
C ASP A 30 40.64 -17.38 -50.76
N ALA A 31 41.17 -16.23 -50.31
CA ALA A 31 40.67 -14.92 -50.74
C ALA A 31 41.84 -14.12 -51.34
N SER A 32 41.76 -13.81 -52.63
CA SER A 32 42.63 -12.81 -53.27
C SER A 32 42.13 -11.40 -52.99
N PRO A 33 43.04 -10.42 -52.88
CA PRO A 33 42.76 -9.08 -52.38
C PRO A 33 42.37 -8.14 -53.52
N ASN A 34 41.32 -7.34 -53.32
CA ASN A 34 41.17 -6.07 -54.02
C ASN A 34 41.19 -4.98 -52.96
N GLY A 35 42.20 -4.11 -53.07
CA GLY A 35 42.45 -3.03 -52.14
C GLY A 35 41.38 -1.96 -52.17
N SER A 36 41.09 -1.45 -50.99
CA SER A 36 40.61 -0.10 -50.75
C SER A 36 41.51 0.46 -49.67
N THR A 37 42.23 1.50 -50.04
CA THR A 37 43.16 2.28 -49.22
C THR A 37 42.45 2.81 -47.95
N PRO A 38 43.14 2.97 -46.80
CA PRO A 38 42.56 3.65 -45.64
C PRO A 38 42.22 5.11 -45.99
N ASP A 39 40.99 5.51 -45.69
CA ASP A 39 40.52 6.89 -45.82
C ASP A 39 41.42 7.83 -45.03
N GLN A 40 41.79 8.93 -45.69
CA GLN A 40 42.55 10.04 -45.14
C GLN A 40 41.67 10.76 -44.10
N GLN A 41 42.19 10.99 -42.90
CA GLN A 41 41.60 11.92 -41.93
C GLN A 41 41.36 13.28 -42.61
N GLN A 42 40.09 13.58 -42.91
CA GLN A 42 39.67 14.90 -43.39
C GLN A 42 39.64 15.86 -42.20
N THR A 43 40.74 16.57 -41.96
CA THR A 43 40.70 17.81 -41.18
C THR A 43 39.90 18.86 -41.95
N LEU A 44 38.82 19.39 -41.34
CA LEU A 44 37.95 20.41 -41.93
C LEU A 44 38.68 21.76 -42.12
N GLU A 45 38.17 22.59 -43.03
CA GLU A 45 38.37 24.05 -42.98
C GLU A 45 37.94 24.61 -41.61
N PRO A 46 38.39 25.80 -41.16
CA PRO A 46 38.04 26.29 -39.83
C PRO A 46 36.52 26.30 -39.64
N LEU A 47 36.06 25.60 -38.59
CA LEU A 47 34.64 25.44 -38.28
C LEU A 47 33.96 26.81 -38.18
N THR A 48 32.84 26.98 -38.87
CA THR A 48 32.09 28.23 -38.95
C THR A 48 30.79 28.17 -38.14
N ASP A 49 30.15 27.00 -38.05
CA ASP A 49 28.86 26.83 -37.39
C ASP A 49 28.65 25.36 -36.96
N VAL A 50 27.82 25.14 -35.94
CA VAL A 50 27.35 23.83 -35.48
C VAL A 50 25.82 23.78 -35.60
N VAL A 51 25.32 22.82 -36.36
CA VAL A 51 23.91 22.69 -36.72
C VAL A 51 23.36 21.35 -36.26
N ILE A 52 22.26 21.36 -35.51
CA ILE A 52 21.53 20.16 -35.08
C ILE A 52 20.34 19.96 -36.02
N LEU A 53 20.19 18.76 -36.59
CA LEU A 53 19.02 18.44 -37.43
C LEU A 53 17.91 17.84 -36.58
N ILE A 54 16.78 18.55 -36.44
CA ILE A 54 15.67 18.09 -35.61
C ILE A 54 14.63 17.29 -36.42
N PRO A 55 14.00 16.27 -35.81
CA PRO A 55 12.99 15.43 -36.47
C PRO A 55 11.59 16.07 -36.41
N SER A 56 11.51 17.38 -36.64
CA SER A 56 10.27 18.16 -36.60
C SER A 56 10.36 19.41 -37.47
N HIS A 57 9.21 20.02 -37.77
CA HIS A 57 9.16 21.23 -38.60
C HIS A 57 9.58 22.48 -37.84
N SER A 58 9.51 22.44 -36.50
CA SER A 58 9.88 23.46 -35.54
C SER A 58 10.10 22.85 -34.15
N LEU A 59 10.44 23.65 -33.15
CA LEU A 59 10.44 23.21 -31.75
C LEU A 59 9.03 23.12 -31.14
N GLU A 60 7.97 23.58 -31.82
CA GLU A 60 6.57 23.44 -31.33
C GLU A 60 6.05 22.01 -31.49
N ASP A 61 6.52 21.31 -32.53
CA ASP A 61 6.22 19.92 -32.85
C ASP A 61 7.40 18.99 -32.56
N PHE A 62 8.26 19.38 -31.62
CA PHE A 62 9.37 18.54 -31.16
C PHE A 62 8.83 17.24 -30.55
N PRO A 63 9.42 16.07 -30.86
CA PRO A 63 8.87 14.80 -30.38
C PRO A 63 8.96 14.70 -28.85
N THR A 64 7.89 14.25 -28.22
CA THR A 64 7.82 13.97 -26.77
C THR A 64 7.82 12.48 -26.47
N GLU A 65 7.72 11.64 -27.50
CA GLU A 65 7.72 10.18 -27.41
C GLU A 65 8.69 9.61 -28.44
N LEU A 66 9.81 9.08 -27.96
CA LEU A 66 10.81 8.36 -28.74
C LEU A 66 11.25 7.14 -27.92
N ASP A 67 11.89 6.18 -28.58
CA ASP A 67 12.60 5.11 -27.87
C ASP A 67 13.87 5.66 -27.19
N GLU A 68 14.41 4.91 -26.23
CA GLU A 68 15.47 5.39 -25.33
C GLU A 68 16.74 5.87 -26.06
N ASP A 69 17.24 5.10 -27.03
CA ASP A 69 18.43 5.47 -27.82
C ASP A 69 18.19 6.69 -28.71
N GLU A 70 16.98 6.83 -29.27
CA GLU A 70 16.61 7.95 -30.12
C GLU A 70 16.48 9.24 -29.31
N ALA A 71 15.83 9.17 -28.14
CA ALA A 71 15.75 10.26 -27.18
C ALA A 71 17.14 10.68 -26.70
N ALA A 72 18.00 9.71 -26.36
CA ALA A 72 19.37 9.96 -25.92
C ALA A 72 20.19 10.67 -27.01
N SER A 73 20.14 10.16 -28.24
CA SER A 73 20.81 10.77 -29.41
C SER A 73 20.38 12.22 -29.64
N LEU A 74 19.07 12.48 -29.57
CA LEU A 74 18.50 13.82 -29.77
C LEU A 74 18.92 14.80 -28.66
N LEU A 75 18.76 14.42 -27.39
CA LEU A 75 19.14 15.27 -26.26
C LEU A 75 20.65 15.53 -26.23
N ASN A 76 21.47 14.49 -26.46
CA ASN A 76 22.91 14.64 -26.46
C ASN A 76 23.40 15.48 -27.65
N ALA A 77 22.75 15.48 -28.81
CA ALA A 77 23.10 16.38 -29.90
C ALA A 77 23.01 17.86 -29.48
N PHE A 78 21.99 18.24 -28.70
CA PHE A 78 21.90 19.59 -28.16
C PHE A 78 22.97 19.86 -27.10
N ALA A 79 23.22 18.93 -26.17
CA ALA A 79 24.26 19.10 -25.16
C ALA A 79 25.66 19.25 -25.78
N VAL A 80 26.04 18.32 -26.67
CA VAL A 80 27.38 18.26 -27.30
C VAL A 80 27.66 19.46 -28.19
N ALA A 81 26.65 20.01 -28.86
CA ALA A 81 26.84 21.20 -29.69
C ALA A 81 27.40 22.41 -28.90
N TRP A 82 27.13 22.47 -27.59
CA TRP A 82 27.59 23.54 -26.71
C TRP A 82 28.99 23.32 -26.12
N HIS A 83 29.70 22.26 -26.53
CA HIS A 83 31.05 21.99 -26.04
C HIS A 83 31.98 23.22 -26.20
N PRO A 84 32.80 23.60 -25.19
CA PRO A 84 33.55 24.85 -25.19
C PRO A 84 34.50 25.02 -26.38
N ARG A 85 35.10 23.92 -26.85
CA ARG A 85 35.96 23.94 -28.06
C ARG A 85 35.21 24.29 -29.34
N LEU A 86 33.96 23.87 -29.46
CA LEU A 86 33.12 24.18 -30.62
C LEU A 86 32.78 25.67 -30.59
N LEU A 87 32.25 26.15 -29.46
CA LEU A 87 31.90 27.57 -29.26
C LEU A 87 33.08 28.52 -29.46
N ALA A 88 34.24 28.21 -28.90
CA ALA A 88 35.45 29.04 -29.06
C ALA A 88 36.00 28.99 -30.50
N THR A 89 35.71 27.93 -31.26
CA THR A 89 36.14 27.81 -32.66
C THR A 89 35.21 28.58 -33.59
N THR A 90 33.89 28.43 -33.42
CA THR A 90 32.89 29.03 -34.30
C THR A 90 32.63 30.50 -33.96
N GLY A 91 32.76 30.89 -32.69
CA GLY A 91 32.43 32.23 -32.20
C GLY A 91 30.92 32.53 -32.19
N VAL A 92 30.09 31.49 -32.37
CA VAL A 92 28.62 31.56 -32.39
C VAL A 92 28.04 30.39 -31.59
N ILE A 93 26.84 30.57 -31.05
CA ILE A 93 26.10 29.47 -30.41
C ILE A 93 25.52 28.53 -31.48
N PRO A 94 25.25 27.26 -31.14
CA PRO A 94 24.71 26.30 -32.10
C PRO A 94 23.31 26.68 -32.55
N ASN A 95 22.97 26.29 -33.78
CA ASN A 95 21.63 26.44 -34.32
C ASN A 95 21.01 25.08 -34.64
N TRP A 96 19.70 25.04 -34.88
CA TRP A 96 19.01 23.85 -35.35
C TRP A 96 18.30 24.09 -36.69
N GLN A 97 18.10 23.02 -37.45
CA GLN A 97 17.38 23.03 -38.72
C GLN A 97 16.47 21.81 -38.82
N ARG A 98 15.37 21.95 -39.57
CA ARG A 98 14.50 20.83 -39.89
C ARG A 98 15.22 19.79 -40.75
N ALA A 99 15.05 18.51 -40.41
CA ALA A 99 15.73 17.42 -41.12
C ALA A 99 15.13 17.08 -42.50
N ASP A 100 13.85 17.41 -42.76
CA ASP A 100 13.20 17.21 -44.06
C ASP A 100 13.64 18.21 -45.14
N GLU A 101 13.95 19.44 -44.74
CA GLU A 101 14.39 20.51 -45.64
C GLU A 101 15.61 21.25 -45.07
N PRO A 102 16.75 20.57 -44.88
CA PRO A 102 17.99 21.18 -44.39
C PRO A 102 18.54 22.16 -45.44
N THR A 103 19.20 23.22 -44.96
CA THR A 103 19.86 24.17 -45.88
C THR A 103 21.00 23.52 -46.66
N ASP A 104 21.36 24.10 -47.81
CA ASP A 104 22.46 23.58 -48.62
C ASP A 104 23.78 23.62 -47.82
N PRO A 105 24.48 22.49 -47.67
CA PRO A 105 25.68 22.39 -46.84
C PRO A 105 26.81 23.27 -47.38
N THR A 106 27.44 24.04 -46.49
CA THR A 106 28.59 24.90 -46.80
C THR A 106 29.85 24.45 -46.06
N SER A 107 31.01 24.51 -46.73
CA SER A 107 32.30 24.09 -46.16
C SER A 107 32.55 24.72 -44.79
N GLY A 108 33.00 23.89 -43.84
CA GLY A 108 33.27 24.33 -42.46
C GLY A 108 32.06 24.29 -41.52
N GLN A 109 30.91 23.72 -41.90
CA GLN A 109 29.81 23.44 -40.96
C GLN A 109 29.94 22.05 -40.33
N LEU A 110 29.52 21.91 -39.07
CA LEU A 110 29.36 20.63 -38.38
C LEU A 110 27.87 20.33 -38.20
N PHE A 111 27.39 19.21 -38.74
CA PHE A 111 26.03 18.72 -38.54
C PHE A 111 26.00 17.57 -37.54
N LEU A 112 25.18 17.72 -36.50
CA LEU A 112 24.78 16.65 -35.60
C LEU A 112 23.41 16.14 -36.06
N VAL A 113 23.34 14.86 -36.42
CA VAL A 113 22.12 14.21 -36.89
C VAL A 113 21.71 13.16 -35.87
N PRO A 114 20.75 13.50 -34.98
CA PRO A 114 20.09 12.54 -34.10
C PRO A 114 19.53 11.35 -34.88
N THR A 115 19.52 10.17 -34.28
CA THR A 115 18.98 8.95 -34.90
C THR A 115 17.55 9.13 -35.42
N ALA A 116 16.68 9.78 -34.64
CA ALA A 116 15.30 10.07 -35.03
C ALA A 116 15.16 10.99 -36.27
N SER A 117 16.21 11.75 -36.60
CA SER A 117 16.25 12.66 -37.76
C SER A 117 16.72 11.99 -39.04
N THR A 118 17.33 10.80 -38.96
CA THR A 118 17.91 10.10 -40.12
C THR A 118 16.87 9.79 -41.19
N ASP A 119 15.69 9.33 -40.77
CA ASP A 119 14.59 8.97 -41.68
C ASP A 119 13.94 10.18 -42.38
N TRP A 120 14.15 11.38 -41.83
CA TRP A 120 13.66 12.64 -42.41
C TRP A 120 14.59 13.15 -43.51
N LEU A 121 15.86 12.72 -43.52
CA LEU A 121 16.84 13.16 -44.49
C LEU A 121 16.69 12.44 -45.84
N GLY A 122 16.97 13.16 -46.93
CA GLY A 122 17.12 12.52 -48.23
C GLY A 122 18.29 11.54 -48.25
N HIS A 123 18.12 10.37 -48.87
CA HIS A 123 19.09 9.24 -48.85
C HIS A 123 20.55 9.59 -49.19
N ASP A 124 20.81 10.66 -49.95
CA ASP A 124 22.17 11.08 -50.33
C ASP A 124 22.64 12.38 -49.64
N TRP A 125 21.85 12.95 -48.71
CA TRP A 125 22.16 14.27 -48.11
C TRP A 125 23.47 14.23 -47.30
N ALA A 126 23.64 13.25 -46.41
CA ALA A 126 24.84 13.16 -45.56
C ALA A 126 26.13 13.00 -46.38
N THR A 127 26.07 12.21 -47.45
CA THR A 127 27.20 12.05 -48.40
C THR A 127 27.52 13.37 -49.09
N ARG A 128 26.51 14.08 -49.60
CA ARG A 128 26.71 15.39 -50.24
C ARG A 128 27.27 16.44 -49.28
N ALA A 129 26.82 16.44 -48.02
CA ALA A 129 27.33 17.35 -47.00
C ALA A 129 28.82 17.10 -46.69
N ARG A 130 29.24 15.82 -46.57
CA ARG A 130 30.65 15.44 -46.42
C ARG A 130 31.48 15.84 -47.65
N GLU A 131 30.98 15.61 -48.86
CA GLU A 131 31.64 16.04 -50.11
C GLU A 131 31.78 17.57 -50.23
N ALA A 132 30.85 18.32 -49.64
CA ALA A 132 30.88 19.78 -49.56
C ALA A 132 31.85 20.33 -48.49
N GLY A 133 32.54 19.46 -47.75
CA GLY A 133 33.49 19.85 -46.70
C GLY A 133 32.84 20.13 -45.34
N CYS A 134 31.69 19.52 -45.05
CA CYS A 134 31.04 19.57 -43.73
C CYS A 134 31.41 18.35 -42.89
N GLY A 135 31.50 18.54 -41.58
CA GLY A 135 31.47 17.45 -40.61
C GLY A 135 30.04 16.94 -40.45
N VAL A 136 29.82 15.62 -40.48
CA VAL A 136 28.48 15.03 -40.28
C VAL A 136 28.59 13.84 -39.35
N ILE A 137 28.00 13.99 -38.16
CA ILE A 137 27.94 12.96 -37.11
C ILE A 137 26.52 12.38 -37.13
N THR A 138 26.43 11.06 -37.30
CA THR A 138 25.18 10.30 -37.39
C THR A 138 25.32 9.05 -36.52
N ASP A 139 24.20 8.43 -36.15
CA ASP A 139 24.14 7.09 -35.54
C ASP A 139 24.87 6.95 -34.18
N LEU A 140 24.92 8.02 -33.39
CA LEU A 140 25.48 8.02 -32.03
C LEU A 140 24.41 8.44 -31.01
N SER A 141 24.25 7.64 -29.96
CA SER A 141 23.40 7.95 -28.80
C SER A 141 24.21 8.28 -27.55
N ASP A 142 25.40 7.68 -27.39
CA ASP A 142 26.31 7.95 -26.28
C ASP A 142 26.93 9.35 -26.35
N ARG A 143 26.95 10.05 -25.21
CA ARG A 143 27.41 11.44 -25.13
C ARG A 143 28.92 11.55 -25.35
N ASP A 144 29.72 10.67 -24.75
CA ASP A 144 31.18 10.74 -24.83
C ASP A 144 31.67 10.35 -26.22
N GLU A 145 31.06 9.36 -26.85
CA GLU A 145 31.32 9.01 -28.25
C GLU A 145 31.00 10.17 -29.19
N MET A 146 29.88 10.87 -28.96
CA MET A 146 29.48 12.03 -29.76
C MET A 146 30.42 13.22 -29.55
N VAL A 147 30.86 13.48 -28.32
CA VAL A 147 31.91 14.48 -28.02
C VAL A 147 33.20 14.13 -28.74
N ALA A 148 33.68 12.89 -28.62
CA ALA A 148 34.91 12.45 -29.26
C ALA A 148 34.83 12.59 -30.79
N ALA A 149 33.71 12.20 -31.39
CA ALA A 149 33.46 12.37 -32.82
C ALA A 149 33.49 13.86 -33.23
N ALA A 150 32.84 14.75 -32.46
CA ALA A 150 32.83 16.19 -32.74
C ALA A 150 34.22 16.83 -32.63
N LEU A 151 35.02 16.41 -31.63
CA LEU A 151 36.36 16.95 -31.42
C LEU A 151 37.37 16.46 -32.46
N SER A 152 37.24 15.21 -32.93
CA SER A 152 38.13 14.64 -33.96
C SER A 152 38.16 15.45 -35.27
N LEU A 153 37.09 16.20 -35.53
CA LEU A 153 36.93 17.04 -36.72
C LEU A 153 37.68 18.38 -36.63
N LEU A 154 38.16 18.79 -35.44
CA LEU A 154 38.89 20.04 -35.20
C LEU A 154 40.42 19.93 -35.43
N GLY A 155 40.94 18.72 -35.66
CA GLY A 155 42.35 18.42 -35.94
C GLY A 155 43.25 18.20 -34.70
N GLU A 156 44.35 17.45 -34.89
CA GLU A 156 45.23 16.93 -33.82
C GLU A 156 45.83 18.02 -32.90
N ASP A 157 46.17 19.21 -33.44
CA ASP A 157 46.73 20.32 -32.65
C ASP A 157 45.72 20.93 -31.67
N ARG A 158 44.42 20.83 -31.98
CA ARG A 158 43.35 21.34 -31.12
C ARG A 158 42.90 20.29 -30.11
N GLU A 159 42.82 19.01 -30.46
CA GLU A 159 42.50 17.92 -29.49
C GLU A 159 43.48 17.85 -28.31
N ALA A 160 44.75 18.22 -28.51
CA ALA A 160 45.83 17.91 -27.57
C ALA A 160 45.83 18.64 -26.21
N THR A 161 45.02 19.69 -26.02
CA THR A 161 45.00 20.43 -24.73
C THR A 161 43.88 19.89 -23.84
N ALA A 162 44.19 19.28 -22.70
CA ALA A 162 43.15 18.88 -21.76
C ALA A 162 42.39 20.12 -21.25
N LEU A 163 41.07 20.14 -21.40
CA LEU A 163 40.22 21.16 -20.77
C LEU A 163 39.82 20.71 -19.37
N ASP A 164 39.42 21.67 -18.55
CA ASP A 164 38.78 21.40 -17.26
C ASP A 164 37.51 20.56 -17.48
N PRO A 165 37.46 19.31 -16.98
CA PRO A 165 36.32 18.42 -17.18
C PRO A 165 35.02 18.97 -16.58
N ASP A 166 35.09 19.65 -15.43
CA ASP A 166 33.91 20.19 -14.76
C ASP A 166 33.31 21.35 -15.56
N LEU A 167 34.16 22.27 -16.03
CA LEU A 167 33.68 23.36 -16.90
C LEU A 167 33.15 22.81 -18.23
N THR A 168 33.78 21.78 -18.78
CA THR A 168 33.30 21.12 -20.00
C THR A 168 31.90 20.55 -19.78
N ALA A 169 31.66 19.86 -18.68
CA ALA A 169 30.35 19.35 -18.31
C ALA A 169 29.33 20.48 -18.06
N ASP A 170 29.73 21.60 -17.44
CA ASP A 170 28.86 22.76 -17.23
C ASP A 170 28.39 23.39 -18.57
N PHE A 171 29.22 23.34 -19.63
CA PHE A 171 28.82 23.73 -20.99
C PHE A 171 27.81 22.77 -21.63
N LEU A 172 27.98 21.47 -21.44
CA LEU A 172 27.00 20.48 -21.91
C LEU A 172 25.66 20.69 -21.21
N ALA A 173 25.69 20.95 -19.89
CA ALA A 173 24.51 21.29 -19.10
C ALA A 173 23.84 22.59 -19.57
N LEU A 174 24.62 23.59 -20.01
CA LEU A 174 24.07 24.81 -20.60
C LEU A 174 23.31 24.51 -21.92
N GLY A 175 23.84 23.63 -22.76
CA GLY A 175 23.15 23.18 -23.97
C GLY A 175 21.84 22.44 -23.69
N SER A 176 21.86 21.53 -22.71
CA SER A 176 20.67 20.85 -22.21
C SER A 176 19.64 21.86 -21.65
N CYS A 177 20.08 22.80 -20.82
CA CYS A 177 19.22 23.83 -20.23
C CYS A 177 18.57 24.74 -21.29
N TYR A 178 19.34 25.14 -22.31
CA TYR A 178 18.84 25.92 -23.44
C TYR A 178 17.70 25.20 -24.17
N LEU A 179 17.88 23.93 -24.52
CA LEU A 179 16.83 23.13 -25.16
C LEU A 179 15.59 23.04 -24.28
N GLN A 180 15.76 22.66 -23.01
CA GLN A 180 14.65 22.49 -22.07
C GLN A 180 13.87 23.79 -21.88
N MET A 181 14.54 24.94 -21.79
CA MET A 181 13.91 26.24 -21.67
C MET A 181 13.13 26.63 -22.93
N GLU A 182 13.69 26.39 -24.11
CA GLU A 182 13.03 26.62 -25.39
C GLU A 182 11.76 25.77 -25.54
N LEU A 183 11.82 24.48 -25.18
CA LEU A 183 10.68 23.59 -25.20
C LEU A 183 9.61 23.99 -24.17
N LEU A 184 10.02 24.26 -22.93
CA LEU A 184 9.12 24.69 -21.85
C LEU A 184 8.38 25.98 -22.22
N THR A 185 9.08 26.97 -22.78
CA THR A 185 8.48 28.24 -23.23
C THR A 185 7.35 28.00 -24.24
N ARG A 186 7.52 27.04 -25.15
CA ARG A 186 6.52 26.69 -26.18
C ARG A 186 5.35 25.89 -25.62
N HIS A 187 5.63 24.95 -24.71
CA HIS A 187 4.59 24.22 -23.99
C HIS A 187 3.70 25.14 -23.15
N MET A 188 4.27 26.19 -22.56
CA MET A 188 3.52 27.25 -21.87
C MET A 188 2.82 28.24 -22.83
N HIS A 189 2.87 28.02 -24.15
CA HIS A 189 2.28 28.89 -25.17
C HIS A 189 2.82 30.34 -25.20
N HIS A 190 4.07 30.54 -24.79
CA HIS A 190 4.76 31.83 -24.86
C HIS A 190 5.70 31.92 -26.05
N PHE A 191 5.99 33.14 -26.50
CA PHE A 191 7.02 33.40 -27.50
C PHE A 191 8.39 33.54 -26.82
N GLY A 192 9.43 32.93 -27.41
CA GLY A 192 10.81 33.05 -26.95
C GLY A 192 11.23 34.52 -26.85
N ASN A 193 11.61 34.95 -25.64
CA ASN A 193 12.08 36.31 -25.36
C ASN A 193 13.53 36.29 -24.83
N LEU A 194 14.26 35.21 -25.11
CA LEU A 194 15.66 35.04 -24.77
C LEU A 194 16.51 36.02 -25.58
N ASP A 195 17.41 36.76 -24.91
CA ASP A 195 18.38 37.61 -25.61
C ASP A 195 19.53 36.73 -26.13
N GLU A 196 19.30 36.10 -27.29
CA GLU A 196 20.27 35.22 -27.94
C GLU A 196 21.61 35.92 -28.21
N VAL A 197 21.61 37.24 -28.45
CA VAL A 197 22.83 38.01 -28.69
C VAL A 197 23.66 38.13 -27.41
N PHE A 198 23.00 38.40 -26.29
CA PHE A 198 23.64 38.40 -24.98
C PHE A 198 24.15 37.00 -24.62
N LEU A 199 23.28 35.98 -24.71
CA LEU A 199 23.63 34.60 -24.39
C LEU A 199 24.82 34.10 -25.22
N GLN A 200 24.83 34.39 -26.52
CA GLN A 200 25.96 34.04 -27.39
C GLN A 200 27.25 34.73 -26.95
N ARG A 201 27.19 36.03 -26.65
CA ARG A 201 28.38 36.77 -26.23
C ARG A 201 28.96 36.16 -24.96
N GLU A 202 28.14 35.91 -23.95
CA GLU A 202 28.59 35.34 -22.68
C GLU A 202 29.09 33.89 -22.84
N ALA A 203 28.38 33.04 -23.59
CA ALA A 203 28.78 31.66 -23.82
C ALA A 203 30.13 31.54 -24.57
N VAL A 204 30.36 32.40 -25.57
CA VAL A 204 31.63 32.44 -26.31
C VAL A 204 32.76 32.97 -25.43
N MET A 205 32.54 34.05 -24.65
CA MET A 205 33.55 34.57 -23.71
C MET A 205 33.90 33.55 -22.63
N ALA A 206 32.91 32.80 -22.12
CA ALA A 206 33.14 31.68 -21.23
C ALA A 206 34.03 30.61 -21.89
N ALA A 207 33.72 30.24 -23.13
CA ALA A 207 34.43 29.19 -23.86
C ALA A 207 35.89 29.59 -24.16
N GLU A 208 36.12 30.83 -24.62
CA GLU A 208 37.44 31.39 -24.81
C GLU A 208 38.26 31.40 -23.51
N SER A 209 37.61 31.71 -22.37
CA SER A 209 38.24 31.69 -21.05
C SER A 209 38.65 30.27 -20.62
N VAL A 210 37.83 29.25 -20.92
CA VAL A 210 38.19 27.84 -20.73
C VAL A 210 39.41 27.46 -21.57
N ILE A 211 39.45 27.85 -22.85
CA ILE A 211 40.62 27.61 -23.73
C ILE A 211 41.86 28.35 -23.21
N ALA A 212 41.70 29.53 -22.62
CA ALA A 212 42.76 30.30 -22.00
C ALA A 212 43.18 29.79 -20.60
N ASN A 213 42.52 28.75 -20.08
CA ASN A 213 42.74 28.18 -18.75
C ASN A 213 42.50 29.21 -17.61
N ASP A 214 41.49 30.07 -17.79
CA ASP A 214 40.99 31.04 -16.81
C ASP A 214 39.60 30.61 -16.27
N SER A 215 39.62 29.66 -15.32
CA SER A 215 38.41 29.04 -14.77
C SER A 215 37.50 30.02 -14.03
N GLU A 216 38.05 31.06 -13.38
CA GLU A 216 37.26 32.03 -12.60
C GLU A 216 36.39 32.90 -13.52
N THR A 217 37.01 33.42 -14.58
CA THR A 217 36.31 34.20 -15.61
C THR A 217 35.31 33.33 -16.37
N ALA A 218 35.67 32.08 -16.69
CA ALA A 218 34.76 31.14 -17.34
C ALA A 218 33.48 30.90 -16.51
N ARG A 219 33.61 30.63 -15.20
CA ARG A 219 32.45 30.44 -14.30
C ARG A 219 31.58 31.68 -14.18
N THR A 220 32.18 32.86 -14.20
CA THR A 220 31.44 34.14 -14.14
C THR A 220 30.55 34.32 -15.37
N HIS A 221 31.08 34.03 -16.57
CA HIS A 221 30.31 34.11 -17.81
C HIS A 221 29.27 32.99 -17.92
N LEU A 222 29.60 31.75 -17.52
CA LEU A 222 28.61 30.66 -17.44
C LEU A 222 27.45 30.99 -16.50
N LYS A 223 27.75 31.57 -15.32
CA LYS A 223 26.72 32.04 -14.40
C LYS A 223 25.78 33.05 -15.06
N SER A 224 26.34 34.00 -15.82
CA SER A 224 25.55 34.99 -16.56
C SER A 224 24.65 34.35 -17.64
N CYS A 225 25.10 33.26 -18.28
CA CYS A 225 24.28 32.48 -19.21
C CYS A 225 23.08 31.83 -18.52
N PHE A 226 23.31 31.13 -17.40
CA PHE A 226 22.24 30.46 -16.66
C PHE A 226 21.26 31.47 -16.04
N GLU A 227 21.75 32.57 -15.47
CA GLU A 227 20.89 33.66 -14.97
C GLU A 227 20.00 34.22 -16.09
N SER A 228 20.53 34.40 -17.31
CA SER A 228 19.72 34.85 -18.46
C SER A 228 18.62 33.85 -18.85
N LEU A 229 18.86 32.54 -18.74
CA LEU A 229 17.86 31.51 -19.00
C LEU A 229 16.81 31.46 -17.89
N HIS A 230 17.23 31.64 -16.64
CA HIS A 230 16.33 31.73 -15.49
C HIS A 230 15.41 32.96 -15.58
N GLU A 231 15.96 34.14 -15.89
CA GLU A 231 15.18 35.36 -16.15
C GLU A 231 14.18 35.18 -17.31
N ALA A 232 14.51 34.36 -18.32
CA ALA A 232 13.60 34.07 -19.42
C ALA A 232 12.38 33.26 -18.93
N ARG A 233 12.57 32.29 -18.02
CA ARG A 233 11.47 31.54 -17.37
C ARG A 233 10.57 32.46 -16.56
N GLU A 234 11.15 33.32 -15.72
CA GLU A 234 10.41 34.21 -14.82
C GLU A 234 9.46 35.17 -15.56
N ARG A 235 9.71 35.45 -16.84
CA ARG A 235 8.82 36.30 -17.65
C ARG A 235 7.47 35.65 -17.95
N PHE A 236 7.42 34.33 -18.07
CA PHE A 236 6.16 33.60 -18.30
C PHE A 236 5.66 32.86 -17.07
N TYR A 237 6.55 32.51 -16.13
CA TYR A 237 6.20 31.89 -14.85
C TYR A 237 7.06 32.52 -13.72
N PRO A 238 6.60 33.61 -13.09
CA PRO A 238 7.37 34.39 -12.11
C PRO A 238 7.36 33.81 -10.70
N VAL A 239 6.78 32.62 -10.50
CA VAL A 239 6.69 31.93 -9.21
C VAL A 239 7.76 30.84 -9.16
N ASP A 240 8.14 30.44 -7.95
CA ASP A 240 9.02 29.30 -7.76
C ASP A 240 8.41 28.02 -8.31
N CYS A 241 9.27 27.17 -8.83
CA CYS A 241 8.93 25.83 -9.23
C CYS A 241 9.97 24.85 -8.67
N TYR A 242 9.52 23.65 -8.32
CA TYR A 242 10.26 22.76 -7.43
C TYR A 242 10.64 21.45 -8.12
N LEU A 243 11.79 20.93 -7.73
CA LEU A 243 12.30 19.63 -8.13
C LEU A 243 12.50 18.80 -6.86
N ILE A 244 12.04 17.55 -6.90
CA ILE A 244 12.13 16.63 -5.77
C ILE A 244 12.94 15.43 -6.24
N ASP A 245 14.14 15.28 -5.69
CA ASP A 245 14.96 14.08 -5.89
C ASP A 245 14.49 13.00 -4.90
N LEU A 246 13.83 11.96 -5.41
CA LEU A 246 13.41 10.78 -4.64
C LEU A 246 14.40 9.64 -4.86
N CYS A 247 15.29 9.44 -3.89
CA CYS A 247 16.27 8.38 -3.90
C CYS A 247 15.71 7.11 -3.23
N LEU A 248 15.65 6.02 -3.99
CA LEU A 248 15.21 4.70 -3.57
C LEU A 248 16.36 3.98 -2.87
N VAL A 249 16.21 3.64 -1.58
CA VAL A 249 17.29 3.03 -0.79
C VAL A 249 16.92 1.60 -0.39
N VAL A 250 17.80 0.66 -0.74
CA VAL A 250 17.77 -0.76 -0.31
C VAL A 250 19.18 -1.19 0.13
N PRO A 251 19.34 -2.30 0.86
CA PRO A 251 20.65 -2.73 1.36
C PRO A 251 21.70 -2.88 0.25
N GLU A 252 21.30 -3.37 -0.92
CA GLU A 252 22.20 -3.63 -2.05
C GLU A 252 22.84 -2.37 -2.65
N VAL A 253 22.22 -1.21 -2.47
CA VAL A 253 22.69 0.08 -3.01
C VAL A 253 23.26 1.01 -1.94
N ALA A 254 23.41 0.53 -0.70
CA ALA A 254 24.04 1.27 0.38
C ALA A 254 25.57 1.21 0.26
N ASP A 255 26.11 1.86 -0.76
CA ASP A 255 27.52 1.82 -1.13
C ASP A 255 28.20 3.21 -1.08
N GLU A 256 29.33 3.38 -1.77
CA GLU A 256 30.05 4.65 -1.85
C GLU A 256 29.26 5.76 -2.58
N HIS A 257 28.33 5.42 -3.49
CA HIS A 257 27.45 6.41 -4.12
C HIS A 257 26.46 6.96 -3.11
N PHE A 258 25.88 6.09 -2.28
CA PHE A 258 25.02 6.51 -1.18
C PHE A 258 25.78 7.36 -0.14
N ARG A 259 27.03 6.99 0.19
CA ARG A 259 27.89 7.81 1.06
C ARG A 259 28.09 9.22 0.50
N LYS A 260 28.42 9.36 -0.79
CA LYS A 260 28.61 10.66 -1.44
C LYS A 260 27.35 11.51 -1.41
N LEU A 261 26.19 10.89 -1.61
CA LEU A 261 24.89 11.55 -1.53
C LEU A 261 24.66 12.16 -0.14
N LEU A 262 24.87 11.39 0.93
CA LEU A 262 24.65 11.85 2.31
C LEU A 262 25.57 13.00 2.74
N VAL A 263 26.76 13.10 2.15
CA VAL A 263 27.74 14.18 2.41
C VAL A 263 27.51 15.39 1.49
N GLY A 264 26.67 15.24 0.46
CA GLY A 264 26.33 16.32 -0.47
C GLY A 264 25.47 17.43 0.17
N GLU A 265 25.36 18.55 -0.55
CA GLU A 265 24.56 19.71 -0.15
C GLU A 265 23.23 19.81 -0.91
N LEU A 266 23.04 19.01 -1.96
CA LEU A 266 21.80 19.01 -2.74
C LEU A 266 20.68 18.35 -1.90
N PRO A 267 19.48 18.94 -1.82
CA PRO A 267 18.33 18.32 -1.17
C PRO A 267 17.94 16.97 -1.80
N VAL A 268 17.83 15.92 -0.99
CA VAL A 268 17.42 14.57 -1.44
C VAL A 268 16.40 13.92 -0.48
N ASN A 269 15.45 13.16 -1.02
CA ASN A 269 14.42 12.47 -0.25
C ASN A 269 14.67 10.98 -0.30
N LEU A 270 15.01 10.37 0.84
CA LEU A 270 15.32 8.95 0.94
C LEU A 270 14.02 8.17 1.17
N LEU A 271 13.54 7.46 0.14
CA LEU A 271 12.50 6.46 0.32
C LEU A 271 13.15 5.21 0.91
N LEU A 272 13.00 5.04 2.22
CA LEU A 272 13.69 4.01 2.99
C LEU A 272 12.71 3.24 3.87
N ARG A 273 12.56 1.95 3.55
CA ARG A 273 11.81 1.00 4.37
C ARG A 273 12.58 0.73 5.68
N SER A 274 11.88 0.67 6.82
CA SER A 274 12.57 0.52 8.10
C SER A 274 13.32 -0.81 8.25
N ALA A 275 12.81 -1.93 7.71
CA ALA A 275 13.56 -3.19 7.70
C ALA A 275 14.88 -3.09 6.91
N ASP A 276 14.88 -2.35 5.79
CA ASP A 276 16.10 -2.10 5.00
C ASP A 276 17.08 -1.23 5.77
N ALA A 277 16.60 -0.21 6.50
CA ALA A 277 17.43 0.63 7.36
C ALA A 277 18.16 -0.19 8.45
N VAL A 278 17.49 -1.17 9.05
CA VAL A 278 18.11 -2.07 10.04
C VAL A 278 19.26 -2.84 9.39
N THR A 279 18.99 -3.50 8.26
CA THR A 279 20.02 -4.27 7.52
C THR A 279 21.22 -3.40 7.14
N ILE A 280 20.97 -2.19 6.59
CA ILE A 280 22.03 -1.24 6.21
C ILE A 280 22.91 -0.87 7.40
N VAL A 281 22.32 -0.54 8.55
CA VAL A 281 23.08 -0.14 9.74
C VAL A 281 23.80 -1.33 10.39
N GLU A 282 23.22 -2.53 10.34
CA GLU A 282 23.87 -3.74 10.84
C GLU A 282 25.11 -4.11 10.02
N GLU A 283 25.02 -3.99 8.69
CA GLU A 283 26.13 -4.26 7.78
C GLU A 283 27.18 -3.13 7.76
N GLN A 284 26.72 -1.87 7.80
CA GLN A 284 27.55 -0.67 7.71
C GLN A 284 27.11 0.39 8.75
N PRO A 285 27.54 0.27 10.03
CA PRO A 285 27.06 1.11 11.13
C PRO A 285 27.30 2.61 10.97
N GLU A 286 28.27 3.00 10.13
CA GLU A 286 28.59 4.39 9.83
C GLU A 286 27.44 5.16 9.15
N PHE A 287 26.54 4.47 8.43
CA PHE A 287 25.40 5.12 7.79
C PHE A 287 24.40 5.69 8.81
N ALA A 288 24.32 5.15 10.03
CA ALA A 288 23.45 5.70 11.05
C ALA A 288 23.83 7.15 11.41
N GLU A 289 25.13 7.42 11.58
CA GLU A 289 25.64 8.77 11.84
C GLU A 289 25.50 9.66 10.60
N LEU A 290 25.85 9.15 9.41
CA LEU A 290 25.77 9.95 8.18
C LEU A 290 24.34 10.41 7.86
N ILE A 291 23.35 9.51 8.01
CA ILE A 291 21.93 9.85 7.82
C ILE A 291 21.48 10.85 8.89
N ARG A 292 21.85 10.63 10.16
CA ARG A 292 21.50 11.56 11.25
C ARG A 292 22.02 12.97 10.98
N GLU A 293 23.32 13.10 10.68
CA GLU A 293 23.91 14.39 10.40
C GLU A 293 23.32 15.03 9.14
N ALA A 294 23.04 14.26 8.09
CA ALA A 294 22.41 14.78 6.87
C ALA A 294 20.99 15.28 7.11
N TRP A 295 20.22 14.56 7.92
CA TRP A 295 18.85 14.94 8.26
C TRP A 295 18.84 16.14 9.21
N GLU A 296 19.80 16.24 10.13
CA GLU A 296 20.01 17.42 10.97
C GLU A 296 20.39 18.68 10.18
N ARG A 297 21.11 18.53 9.07
CA ARG A 297 21.43 19.62 8.14
C ARG A 297 20.28 19.99 7.20
N GLU A 298 19.15 19.28 7.25
CA GLU A 298 18.00 19.46 6.35
C GLU A 298 18.34 19.27 4.87
N THR A 299 19.49 18.64 4.56
CA THR A 299 19.88 18.29 3.19
C THR A 299 19.24 16.99 2.73
N ILE A 300 18.70 16.20 3.65
CA ILE A 300 17.85 15.06 3.32
C ILE A 300 16.55 15.07 4.11
N ASP A 301 15.54 14.40 3.58
CA ASP A 301 14.39 13.92 4.34
C ASP A 301 14.26 12.40 4.19
N VAL A 302 13.99 11.70 5.28
CA VAL A 302 13.71 10.25 5.23
C VAL A 302 12.20 10.08 5.17
N VAL A 303 11.70 9.57 4.06
CA VAL A 303 10.27 9.38 3.84
C VAL A 303 9.90 7.91 3.92
N GLY A 304 8.73 7.63 4.50
CA GLY A 304 8.23 6.27 4.70
C GLY A 304 7.71 6.02 6.10
N GLY A 305 8.21 4.96 6.74
CA GLY A 305 7.92 4.63 8.14
C GLY A 305 7.12 3.36 8.37
N ASP A 306 6.70 2.67 7.31
CA ASP A 306 6.31 1.25 7.38
C ASP A 306 7.56 0.39 7.70
N HIS A 307 7.38 -0.72 8.44
CA HIS A 307 8.48 -1.64 8.74
C HIS A 307 8.74 -2.60 7.57
N GLU A 308 7.71 -3.34 7.15
CA GLU A 308 7.80 -4.35 6.08
C GLU A 308 7.07 -3.96 4.78
N GLU A 309 6.26 -2.88 4.80
CA GLU A 309 5.28 -2.55 3.73
C GLU A 309 4.27 -3.69 3.48
N ILE A 310 3.63 -4.18 4.55
CA ILE A 310 2.66 -5.29 4.49
C ILE A 310 1.46 -5.03 3.54
N PRO A 311 0.74 -6.07 3.08
CA PRO A 311 -0.39 -5.92 2.15
C PRO A 311 -1.64 -5.33 2.84
N VAL A 312 -1.65 -4.00 3.00
CA VAL A 312 -2.59 -3.20 3.80
C VAL A 312 -4.07 -3.62 3.71
N PRO A 313 -4.72 -3.73 2.52
CA PRO A 313 -6.14 -4.08 2.47
C PRO A 313 -6.44 -5.54 2.85
N LEU A 314 -5.42 -6.38 3.05
CA LEU A 314 -5.53 -7.82 3.30
C LEU A 314 -5.05 -8.25 4.69
N VAL A 315 -4.85 -7.29 5.61
CA VAL A 315 -4.42 -7.54 7.00
C VAL A 315 -5.41 -6.93 8.01
N PRO A 316 -5.39 -7.36 9.28
CA PRO A 316 -6.11 -6.69 10.35
C PRO A 316 -5.62 -5.25 10.58
N LEU A 317 -6.49 -4.36 11.05
CA LEU A 317 -6.14 -2.96 11.36
C LEU A 317 -4.96 -2.86 12.34
N ASP A 318 -4.96 -3.68 13.39
CA ASP A 318 -3.90 -3.62 14.40
C ASP A 318 -2.54 -4.13 13.88
N SER A 319 -2.51 -4.97 12.83
CA SER A 319 -1.26 -5.34 12.14
C SER A 319 -0.67 -4.15 11.38
N LEU A 320 -1.51 -3.36 10.69
CA LEU A 320 -1.07 -2.13 10.02
C LEU A 320 -0.52 -1.10 11.03
N LEU A 321 -1.24 -0.88 12.11
CA LEU A 321 -0.81 0.06 13.16
C LEU A 321 0.48 -0.41 13.84
N TRP A 322 0.63 -1.72 14.05
CA TRP A 322 1.88 -2.29 14.55
C TRP A 322 3.05 -2.05 13.60
N ASP A 323 2.90 -2.34 12.30
CA ASP A 323 3.96 -2.17 11.29
C ASP A 323 4.42 -0.71 11.22
N LEU A 324 3.46 0.23 11.16
CA LEU A 324 3.74 1.67 11.11
C LEU A 324 4.43 2.17 12.40
N GLN A 325 3.94 1.77 13.57
CA GLN A 325 4.53 2.18 14.85
C GLN A 325 5.94 1.58 15.05
N ARG A 326 6.13 0.32 14.65
CA ARG A 326 7.43 -0.35 14.70
C ARG A 326 8.42 0.34 13.76
N GLY A 327 8.02 0.63 12.53
CA GLY A 327 8.89 1.25 11.54
C GLY A 327 9.35 2.65 11.98
N ARG A 328 8.42 3.51 12.40
CA ARG A 328 8.74 4.84 12.95
C ARG A 328 9.67 4.78 14.16
N ARG A 329 9.35 3.94 15.15
CA ARG A 329 10.18 3.77 16.35
C ARG A 329 11.60 3.32 16.00
N THR A 330 11.72 2.39 15.05
CA THR A 330 13.01 1.88 14.59
C THR A 330 13.82 2.97 13.91
N LEU A 331 13.22 3.76 13.00
CA LEU A 331 13.90 4.87 12.35
C LEU A 331 14.34 5.95 13.37
N LYS A 332 13.52 6.26 14.37
CA LYS A 332 13.92 7.15 15.48
C LYS A 332 15.09 6.61 16.28
N GLN A 333 15.11 5.31 16.57
CA GLN A 333 16.21 4.68 17.30
C GLN A 333 17.51 4.70 16.49
N LEU A 334 17.45 4.49 15.19
CA LEU A 334 18.62 4.49 14.31
C LEU A 334 19.13 5.90 14.02
N PHE A 335 18.23 6.83 13.68
CA PHE A 335 18.59 8.13 13.10
C PHE A 335 18.25 9.33 13.99
N GLY A 336 17.53 9.16 15.10
CA GLY A 336 17.21 10.23 16.05
C GLY A 336 15.96 11.05 15.70
N ARG A 337 15.34 10.82 14.53
CA ARG A 337 14.11 11.50 14.06
C ARG A 337 13.09 10.50 13.51
N GLU A 338 11.82 10.89 13.51
CA GLU A 338 10.73 10.13 12.87
C GLU A 338 10.37 10.79 11.53
N PRO A 339 10.00 9.99 10.51
CA PRO A 339 9.55 10.54 9.23
C PRO A 339 8.23 11.31 9.41
N THR A 340 8.13 12.47 8.75
CA THR A 340 6.94 13.33 8.74
C THR A 340 6.15 13.23 7.44
N THR A 341 6.78 12.71 6.39
CA THR A 341 6.18 12.36 5.10
C THR A 341 6.06 10.84 4.95
N TRP A 342 4.84 10.32 4.79
CA TRP A 342 4.63 8.89 4.56
C TRP A 342 4.78 8.53 3.08
N ALA A 343 5.46 7.43 2.79
CA ALA A 343 5.67 6.91 1.45
C ALA A 343 5.94 5.40 1.49
N ARG A 344 5.69 4.71 0.39
CA ARG A 344 5.99 3.29 0.26
C ARG A 344 6.15 2.89 -1.20
N ARG A 345 6.85 1.78 -1.44
CA ARG A 345 7.00 1.22 -2.79
C ARG A 345 5.83 0.32 -3.15
N ARG A 346 5.56 -0.69 -2.32
CA ARG A 346 4.52 -1.71 -2.53
C ARG A 346 3.13 -1.13 -2.38
N PHE A 347 2.13 -1.75 -3.03
CA PHE A 347 0.74 -1.32 -2.87
C PHE A 347 0.29 -1.27 -1.41
N GLY A 348 -0.41 -0.21 -1.02
CA GLY A 348 -0.93 -0.09 0.34
C GLY A 348 -1.91 1.05 0.57
N LEU A 349 -2.42 1.69 -0.48
CA LEU A 349 -3.34 2.81 -0.36
C LEU A 349 -4.72 2.34 0.10
N ALA A 350 -5.31 3.06 1.04
CA ALA A 350 -6.66 2.81 1.57
C ALA A 350 -7.29 4.11 2.05
N THR A 351 -8.63 4.18 2.03
CA THR A 351 -9.40 5.37 2.43
C THR A 351 -9.24 5.73 3.90
N VAL A 352 -8.77 4.82 4.75
CA VAL A 352 -8.54 5.08 6.17
C VAL A 352 -7.18 5.73 6.45
N LEU A 353 -6.23 5.68 5.51
CA LEU A 353 -4.86 6.09 5.78
C LEU A 353 -4.70 7.54 6.26
N PRO A 354 -5.39 8.57 5.72
CA PRO A 354 -5.21 9.95 6.19
C PRO A 354 -5.35 10.10 7.72
N GLN A 355 -6.32 9.43 8.34
CA GLN A 355 -6.48 9.48 9.80
C GLN A 355 -5.38 8.71 10.53
N LEU A 356 -4.94 7.55 10.01
CA LEU A 356 -3.90 6.76 10.66
C LEU A 356 -2.56 7.47 10.60
N LEU A 357 -2.26 8.10 9.46
CA LEU A 357 -1.04 8.86 9.24
C LEU A 357 -1.03 10.13 10.09
N SER A 358 -2.11 10.93 10.05
CA SER A 358 -2.22 12.15 10.85
C SER A 358 -2.12 11.85 12.36
N ARG A 359 -2.83 10.83 12.86
CA ARG A 359 -2.76 10.43 14.29
C ARG A 359 -1.44 9.78 14.68
N SER A 360 -0.65 9.33 13.71
CA SER A 360 0.71 8.84 13.97
C SER A 360 1.73 9.97 14.03
N GLY A 361 1.43 11.17 13.52
CA GLY A 361 2.35 12.32 13.50
C GLY A 361 2.88 12.68 12.10
N TYR A 362 2.36 12.08 11.03
CA TYR A 362 2.65 12.54 9.66
C TYR A 362 1.82 13.77 9.32
N HIS A 363 2.40 14.70 8.58
CA HIS A 363 1.67 15.86 8.02
C HIS A 363 1.47 15.75 6.50
N SER A 364 2.22 14.87 5.84
CA SER A 364 2.14 14.67 4.40
C SER A 364 2.30 13.21 3.97
N ALA A 365 1.95 12.91 2.71
CA ALA A 365 2.08 11.58 2.12
C ALA A 365 2.35 11.59 0.61
N LEU A 366 2.90 10.49 0.10
CA LEU A 366 2.90 10.18 -1.34
C LEU A 366 1.70 9.29 -1.67
N HIS A 367 0.79 9.82 -2.49
CA HIS A 367 -0.40 9.13 -3.00
C HIS A 367 -0.14 8.60 -4.41
N PHE A 368 0.93 7.83 -4.54
CA PHE A 368 1.21 7.01 -5.71
C PHE A 368 2.04 5.82 -5.23
N LEU A 369 2.22 4.83 -6.11
CA LEU A 369 2.96 3.62 -5.79
C LEU A 369 3.98 3.33 -6.89
N LEU A 370 5.08 2.68 -6.53
CA LEU A 370 6.11 2.23 -7.46
C LEU A 370 5.94 0.74 -7.85
N ASP A 371 4.84 0.14 -7.39
CA ASP A 371 4.40 -1.24 -7.63
C ASP A 371 3.08 -1.24 -8.41
N ASP A 372 2.61 -2.43 -8.78
CA ASP A 372 1.32 -2.64 -9.45
C ASP A 372 0.11 -2.25 -8.57
N GLY A 373 -1.05 -2.17 -9.22
CA GLY A 373 -2.35 -1.96 -8.58
C GLY A 373 -3.15 -0.87 -9.28
N LEU A 374 -4.41 -0.73 -8.86
CA LEU A 374 -5.26 0.37 -9.33
C LEU A 374 -5.50 1.33 -8.17
N TYR A 375 -5.32 2.61 -8.46
CA TYR A 375 -5.57 3.73 -7.56
C TYR A 375 -5.97 4.95 -8.40
N PRO A 376 -6.61 5.97 -7.80
CA PRO A 376 -6.89 7.22 -8.49
C PRO A 376 -5.62 7.82 -9.09
N ASP A 377 -5.64 8.10 -10.39
CA ASP A 377 -4.50 8.52 -11.20
C ASP A 377 -4.53 10.03 -11.52
N SER A 378 -5.38 10.80 -10.84
CA SER A 378 -5.38 12.25 -10.97
C SER A 378 -4.10 12.81 -10.34
N GLU A 379 -3.17 13.21 -11.19
CA GLU A 379 -1.87 13.72 -10.81
C GLU A 379 -1.94 15.17 -10.35
N GLN A 380 -1.42 15.43 -9.15
CA GLN A 380 -1.28 16.75 -8.57
C GLN A 380 0.02 16.78 -7.78
N SER A 381 0.75 17.90 -7.88
CA SER A 381 1.99 18.06 -7.11
C SER A 381 1.69 18.26 -5.62
N LYS A 382 0.57 18.91 -5.29
CA LYS A 382 0.01 18.92 -3.95
C LYS A 382 -1.50 18.76 -4.03
N LEU A 383 -2.06 17.87 -3.23
CA LEU A 383 -3.48 17.62 -3.07
C LEU A 383 -3.83 17.49 -1.59
N ARG A 384 -5.10 17.75 -1.27
CA ARG A 384 -5.64 17.54 0.08
C ARG A 384 -6.38 16.20 0.11
N TRP A 385 -5.71 15.15 0.56
CA TRP A 385 -6.24 13.79 0.58
C TRP A 385 -7.16 13.58 1.79
N GLU A 386 -8.46 13.45 1.53
CA GLU A 386 -9.46 13.20 2.56
C GLU A 386 -9.71 11.70 2.77
N GLY A 387 -9.61 11.28 4.03
CA GLY A 387 -9.93 9.93 4.48
C GLY A 387 -11.43 9.73 4.66
N CYS A 388 -11.85 8.48 4.83
CA CYS A 388 -13.27 8.13 4.99
C CYS A 388 -13.93 8.71 6.28
N ASP A 389 -13.14 9.16 7.24
CA ASP A 389 -13.59 9.83 8.47
C ASP A 389 -13.62 11.37 8.37
N GLY A 390 -13.17 11.93 7.24
CA GLY A 390 -13.04 13.37 7.02
C GLY A 390 -11.71 13.97 7.47
N THR A 391 -10.75 13.16 7.96
CA THR A 391 -9.39 13.64 8.19
C THR A 391 -8.73 13.99 6.86
N VAL A 392 -8.05 15.13 6.79
CA VAL A 392 -7.38 15.61 5.59
C VAL A 392 -5.87 15.65 5.83
N LEU A 393 -5.11 15.06 4.92
CA LEU A 393 -3.64 15.06 4.90
C LEU A 393 -3.16 15.65 3.58
N ASP A 394 -2.11 16.47 3.58
CA ASP A 394 -1.52 16.93 2.32
C ASP A 394 -0.79 15.76 1.64
N ALA A 395 -0.87 15.65 0.32
CA ALA A 395 -0.24 14.56 -0.40
C ALA A 395 0.19 14.96 -1.82
N MET A 396 1.10 14.19 -2.41
CA MET A 396 1.50 14.31 -3.82
C MET A 396 1.10 13.04 -4.57
N SER A 397 0.37 13.18 -5.67
CA SER A 397 -0.06 12.03 -6.52
C SER A 397 0.61 12.01 -7.90
N ARG A 398 1.32 13.09 -8.27
CA ARG A 398 2.03 13.15 -9.55
C ARG A 398 3.12 12.09 -9.63
N ILE A 399 3.06 11.24 -10.66
CA ILE A 399 3.98 10.10 -10.80
C ILE A 399 5.39 10.62 -11.09
N PRO A 400 6.43 10.12 -10.40
CA PRO A 400 7.81 10.53 -10.62
C PRO A 400 8.31 10.18 -12.02
N LEU A 401 9.16 11.03 -12.57
CA LEU A 401 9.95 10.75 -13.76
C LEU A 401 11.16 9.90 -13.38
N ALA A 402 11.51 8.91 -14.20
CA ALA A 402 12.74 8.12 -13.97
C ALA A 402 13.96 8.99 -14.30
N ALA A 403 14.82 9.26 -13.32
CA ALA A 403 15.96 10.15 -13.52
C ALA A 403 17.08 9.52 -14.38
N GLU A 404 17.01 8.23 -14.67
CA GLU A 404 17.97 7.55 -15.54
C GLU A 404 17.66 7.71 -17.03
N GLY A 405 16.38 7.83 -17.40
CA GLY A 405 15.94 7.69 -18.78
C GLY A 405 15.95 9.00 -19.57
N ALA A 406 16.55 8.99 -20.76
CA ALA A 406 16.47 10.05 -21.76
C ALA A 406 15.02 10.40 -22.10
N THR A 407 14.16 9.38 -22.19
CA THR A 407 12.72 9.56 -22.45
C THR A 407 12.02 10.42 -21.39
N SER A 408 12.45 10.34 -20.12
CA SER A 408 11.96 11.21 -19.05
C SER A 408 12.34 12.68 -19.28
N PHE A 409 13.60 12.94 -19.65
CA PHE A 409 14.08 14.31 -19.90
C PHE A 409 13.55 14.89 -21.21
N LEU A 410 13.21 14.05 -22.19
CA LEU A 410 12.50 14.49 -23.39
C LEU A 410 11.08 14.96 -23.05
N ARG A 411 10.41 14.30 -22.10
CA ARG A 411 9.07 14.65 -21.61
C ARG A 411 9.05 15.73 -20.54
N PHE A 412 10.20 16.01 -19.91
CA PHE A 412 10.32 16.97 -18.82
C PHE A 412 9.64 18.33 -19.07
N PRO A 413 9.83 19.02 -20.22
CA PRO A 413 9.27 20.36 -20.39
C PRO A 413 7.74 20.33 -20.52
N MET A 414 7.20 19.27 -21.11
CA MET A 414 5.75 19.04 -21.17
C MET A 414 5.19 18.78 -19.77
N ARG A 415 5.82 17.90 -19.00
CA ARG A 415 5.40 17.55 -17.63
C ARG A 415 5.50 18.74 -16.68
N MET A 416 6.51 19.58 -16.88
CA MET A 416 6.70 20.79 -16.09
C MET A 416 5.64 21.84 -16.43
N ALA A 417 5.31 22.00 -17.71
CA ALA A 417 4.23 22.87 -18.14
C ALA A 417 2.88 22.43 -17.58
N GLU A 418 2.55 21.13 -17.63
CA GLU A 418 1.35 20.56 -17.00
C GLU A 418 1.27 20.95 -15.51
N SER A 419 2.36 20.81 -14.76
CA SER A 419 2.40 21.21 -13.36
C SER A 419 2.26 22.73 -13.17
N MET A 420 2.89 23.55 -14.01
CA MET A 420 2.77 25.02 -13.97
C MET A 420 1.35 25.51 -14.29
N GLU A 421 0.60 24.80 -15.13
CA GLU A 421 -0.77 25.15 -15.49
C GLU A 421 -1.82 24.67 -14.48
N GLU A 422 -1.61 23.49 -13.89
CA GLU A 422 -2.60 22.81 -13.06
C GLU A 422 -2.41 23.03 -11.56
N ASP A 423 -1.17 23.11 -11.09
CA ASP A 423 -0.85 23.13 -9.65
C ASP A 423 -0.77 24.57 -9.09
N GLN A 424 -1.05 24.72 -7.79
CA GLN A 424 -0.81 25.99 -7.08
C GLN A 424 0.68 26.28 -6.94
N SER A 425 1.48 25.24 -6.76
CA SER A 425 2.95 25.30 -6.68
C SER A 425 3.52 24.18 -7.54
N ALA A 426 4.08 24.56 -8.69
CA ALA A 426 4.57 23.62 -9.67
C ALA A 426 5.72 22.79 -9.10
N ALA A 427 5.63 21.47 -9.21
CA ALA A 427 6.71 20.58 -8.79
C ALA A 427 6.76 19.31 -9.64
N LEU A 428 7.97 18.82 -9.88
CA LEU A 428 8.22 17.52 -10.47
C LEU A 428 9.12 16.67 -9.58
N MET A 429 8.78 15.39 -9.48
CA MET A 429 9.60 14.41 -8.78
C MET A 429 10.41 13.58 -9.78
N LEU A 430 11.66 13.32 -9.43
CA LEU A 430 12.59 12.46 -10.15
C LEU A 430 12.94 11.29 -9.24
N ALA A 431 12.65 10.06 -9.66
CA ALA A 431 12.95 8.85 -8.91
C ALA A 431 14.24 8.19 -9.42
N ARG A 432 15.10 7.75 -8.48
CA ARG A 432 16.40 7.14 -8.79
C ARG A 432 16.98 6.23 -7.73
N TRP A 433 17.92 5.39 -8.11
CA TRP A 433 18.85 4.74 -7.18
C TRP A 433 20.00 5.67 -6.78
N PRO A 434 20.78 5.34 -5.72
CA PRO A 434 21.96 6.10 -5.35
C PRO A 434 23.02 6.14 -6.45
N GLU A 435 23.25 5.00 -7.11
CA GLU A 435 24.07 4.89 -8.31
C GLU A 435 23.26 5.37 -9.52
N ILE A 436 23.44 6.63 -9.91
CA ILE A 436 23.00 7.13 -11.22
C ILE A 436 24.20 7.51 -12.05
N VAL A 437 24.20 7.04 -13.30
CA VAL A 437 25.11 7.48 -14.37
C VAL A 437 24.26 7.99 -15.52
N SER A 438 23.43 9.00 -15.24
CA SER A 438 22.58 9.65 -16.23
C SER A 438 23.10 11.06 -16.49
N PRO A 439 23.56 11.34 -17.72
CA PRO A 439 24.19 12.61 -17.98
C PRO A 439 23.15 13.75 -18.01
N TRP A 440 21.86 13.45 -18.20
CA TRP A 440 20.77 14.44 -18.14
C TRP A 440 20.42 14.86 -16.72
N TYR A 441 20.43 13.91 -15.76
CA TYR A 441 20.26 14.24 -14.34
C TYR A 441 21.43 15.08 -13.83
N GLU A 442 22.67 14.69 -14.18
CA GLU A 442 23.86 15.47 -13.85
C GLU A 442 23.80 16.89 -14.43
N ASP A 443 23.34 17.05 -15.67
CA ASP A 443 23.14 18.38 -16.27
C ASP A 443 22.16 19.23 -15.45
N LEU A 444 21.06 18.63 -14.96
CA LEU A 444 20.06 19.29 -14.14
C LEU A 444 20.64 19.76 -12.79
N VAL A 445 21.45 18.92 -12.15
CA VAL A 445 22.15 19.27 -10.91
C VAL A 445 23.18 20.38 -11.17
N ARG A 446 23.94 20.30 -12.26
CA ARG A 446 24.97 21.29 -12.64
C ARG A 446 24.35 22.65 -12.94
N MET A 447 23.28 22.71 -13.73
CA MET A 447 22.63 23.99 -14.02
C MET A 447 22.04 24.62 -12.75
N HIS A 448 21.48 23.81 -11.84
CA HIS A 448 20.93 24.28 -10.56
C HIS A 448 21.99 24.98 -9.70
N ALA A 449 23.25 24.51 -9.72
CA ALA A 449 24.36 25.14 -9.00
C ALA A 449 24.69 26.57 -9.49
N TYR A 450 24.29 26.93 -10.72
CA TYR A 450 24.42 28.28 -11.26
C TYR A 450 23.16 29.12 -11.05
N ALA A 451 21.99 28.57 -11.42
CA ALA A 451 20.67 29.18 -11.22
C ALA A 451 19.56 28.11 -11.29
N PRO A 452 18.43 28.26 -10.57
CA PRO A 452 17.32 27.30 -10.61
C PRO A 452 16.47 27.46 -11.89
N CYS A 453 17.09 27.34 -13.07
CA CYS A 453 16.47 27.57 -14.37
C CYS A 453 15.21 26.74 -14.58
N LEU A 454 15.28 25.44 -14.27
CA LEU A 454 14.16 24.50 -14.45
C LEU A 454 13.45 24.14 -13.13
N GLY A 455 13.91 24.72 -12.02
CA GLY A 455 13.34 24.53 -10.69
C GLY A 455 14.39 24.45 -9.59
N ARG A 456 13.93 24.56 -8.34
CA ARG A 456 14.75 24.46 -7.13
C ARG A 456 14.63 23.06 -6.53
N PHE A 457 15.74 22.39 -6.24
CA PHE A 457 15.71 21.15 -5.49
C PHE A 457 15.28 21.41 -4.04
N VAL A 458 14.37 20.58 -3.52
CA VAL A 458 13.83 20.68 -2.15
C VAL A 458 13.60 19.31 -1.53
N THR A 459 13.60 19.26 -0.20
CA THR A 459 13.06 18.10 0.52
C THR A 459 11.53 18.10 0.48
N LEU A 460 10.90 16.96 0.68
CA LEU A 460 9.46 16.81 0.73
C LEU A 460 8.90 17.54 1.96
N ASP A 461 9.58 17.47 3.10
CA ASP A 461 9.24 18.25 4.28
C ASP A 461 9.23 19.77 3.98
N ASP A 462 10.29 20.32 3.35
CA ASP A 462 10.35 21.73 2.92
C ASP A 462 9.22 22.06 1.92
N TYR A 463 9.02 21.22 0.91
CA TYR A 463 7.97 21.42 -0.09
C TYR A 463 6.57 21.48 0.54
N PHE A 464 6.19 20.53 1.39
CA PHE A 464 4.85 20.49 1.95
C PHE A 464 4.59 21.61 2.97
N GLN A 465 5.60 21.98 3.77
CA GLN A 465 5.45 23.02 4.79
C GLN A 465 5.47 24.44 4.21
N ASN A 466 6.30 24.69 3.19
CA ASN A 466 6.57 26.04 2.69
C ASN A 466 5.86 26.40 1.38
N THR A 467 5.00 25.52 0.85
CA THR A 467 4.15 25.80 -0.32
C THR A 467 2.68 25.95 0.05
N ASP A 468 1.96 26.74 -0.74
CA ASP A 468 0.53 26.98 -0.53
C ASP A 468 -0.29 25.69 -0.60
N THR A 469 -1.25 25.54 0.31
CA THR A 469 -2.17 24.40 0.32
C THR A 469 -3.32 24.64 -0.68
N PRO A 470 -3.58 23.70 -1.62
CA PRO A 470 -4.71 23.80 -2.54
C PRO A 470 -6.07 23.90 -1.83
N GLY A 471 -6.99 24.71 -2.36
CA GLY A 471 -8.32 24.84 -1.77
C GLY A 471 -9.25 23.63 -1.96
N ARG A 472 -9.01 22.80 -2.99
CA ARG A 472 -9.84 21.64 -3.32
C ARG A 472 -9.43 20.42 -2.49
N ILE A 473 -10.41 19.77 -1.89
CA ILE A 473 -10.26 18.49 -1.20
C ILE A 473 -10.52 17.35 -2.19
N SER A 474 -9.68 16.32 -2.14
CA SER A 474 -9.73 15.12 -2.96
C SER A 474 -10.10 13.91 -2.09
N SER A 475 -11.33 13.44 -2.26
CA SER A 475 -11.88 12.27 -1.57
C SER A 475 -12.08 11.13 -2.57
N TYR A 476 -11.67 9.90 -2.21
CA TYR A 476 -11.77 8.74 -3.08
C TYR A 476 -12.57 7.61 -2.44
N ASN A 477 -13.30 6.84 -3.26
CA ASN A 477 -14.03 5.67 -2.79
C ASN A 477 -13.10 4.48 -2.63
N ALA A 478 -13.45 3.57 -1.71
CA ALA A 478 -12.68 2.35 -1.53
C ALA A 478 -12.53 1.55 -2.83
N SER A 479 -13.55 1.51 -3.70
CA SER A 479 -13.52 0.78 -4.98
C SER A 479 -12.52 1.34 -6.00
N GLU A 480 -12.00 2.55 -5.80
CA GLU A 480 -10.95 3.10 -6.67
C GLU A 480 -9.58 2.51 -6.34
N TYR A 481 -9.45 1.83 -5.19
CA TYR A 481 -8.27 1.08 -4.79
C TYR A 481 -8.50 -0.44 -4.99
N LEU A 482 -7.66 -1.06 -5.83
CA LEU A 482 -7.62 -2.50 -6.04
C LEU A 482 -6.18 -3.00 -5.94
N ALA A 483 -5.94 -3.93 -5.03
CA ALA A 483 -4.61 -4.43 -4.76
C ALA A 483 -4.21 -5.54 -5.75
N PRO A 484 -2.93 -5.61 -6.13
CA PRO A 484 -2.44 -6.60 -7.09
C PRO A 484 -2.13 -7.98 -6.46
N PHE A 485 -2.25 -8.12 -5.14
CA PHE A 485 -1.65 -9.24 -4.37
C PHE A 485 -2.09 -10.64 -4.78
N LEU A 486 -3.35 -10.86 -5.18
CA LEU A 486 -3.76 -12.19 -5.65
C LEU A 486 -3.05 -12.57 -6.96
N THR A 487 -2.95 -11.62 -7.89
CA THR A 487 -2.29 -11.83 -9.18
C THR A 487 -0.78 -11.98 -8.99
N GLN A 488 -0.17 -11.13 -8.17
CA GLN A 488 1.25 -11.21 -7.81
C GLN A 488 1.57 -12.55 -7.14
N SER A 489 0.78 -12.97 -6.15
CA SER A 489 1.00 -14.24 -5.44
C SER A 489 0.96 -15.45 -6.38
N VAL A 490 0.03 -15.49 -7.35
CA VAL A 490 -0.03 -16.60 -8.31
C VAL A 490 1.12 -16.52 -9.32
N ALA A 491 1.45 -15.32 -9.81
CA ALA A 491 2.59 -15.12 -10.72
C ALA A 491 3.93 -15.50 -10.06
N GLY A 492 4.08 -15.19 -8.77
CA GLY A 492 5.24 -15.54 -7.94
C GLY A 492 5.27 -16.99 -7.47
N GLN A 493 4.21 -17.79 -7.74
CA GLN A 493 4.06 -19.17 -7.27
C GLN A 493 4.08 -19.33 -5.75
N ASP A 494 3.64 -18.31 -5.03
CA ASP A 494 3.58 -18.36 -3.58
C ASP A 494 2.50 -19.38 -3.12
N PRO A 495 2.74 -20.16 -2.06
CA PRO A 495 1.79 -21.15 -1.57
C PRO A 495 0.57 -20.50 -0.89
N ASP A 496 -0.62 -21.04 -1.15
CA ASP A 496 -1.87 -20.62 -0.48
C ASP A 496 -2.24 -19.13 -0.69
N PRO A 497 -2.50 -18.68 -1.94
CA PRO A 497 -2.83 -17.28 -2.24
C PRO A 497 -4.04 -16.76 -1.48
N VAL A 498 -4.98 -17.62 -1.11
CA VAL A 498 -6.19 -17.26 -0.37
C VAL A 498 -6.00 -17.51 1.12
N SER A 499 -5.61 -18.74 1.49
CA SER A 499 -5.70 -19.14 2.91
C SER A 499 -4.58 -18.66 3.81
N ARG A 500 -3.47 -18.12 3.26
CA ARG A 500 -2.44 -17.45 4.07
C ARG A 500 -3.00 -16.28 4.90
N HIS A 501 -3.99 -15.58 4.36
CA HIS A 501 -4.65 -14.46 5.06
C HIS A 501 -5.55 -14.97 6.19
N LEU A 502 -6.25 -16.08 5.97
CA LEU A 502 -7.06 -16.76 6.99
C LEU A 502 -6.20 -17.17 8.19
N ASP A 503 -5.03 -17.75 7.93
CA ASP A 503 -4.13 -18.17 9.00
C ASP A 503 -3.59 -16.98 9.79
N HIS A 504 -3.23 -15.87 9.11
CA HIS A 504 -2.84 -14.62 9.76
C HIS A 504 -3.95 -14.06 10.66
N PHE A 505 -5.17 -13.90 10.12
CA PHE A 505 -6.31 -13.38 10.89
C PHE A 505 -6.64 -14.26 12.09
N SER A 506 -6.63 -15.58 11.92
CA SER A 506 -6.89 -16.54 13.00
C SER A 506 -5.82 -16.49 14.10
N ARG A 507 -4.54 -16.41 13.73
CA ARG A 507 -3.45 -16.25 14.70
C ARG A 507 -3.56 -14.93 15.44
N ARG A 508 -3.77 -13.83 14.71
CA ARG A 508 -3.93 -12.49 15.29
C ARG A 508 -5.12 -12.44 16.24
N GLY A 509 -6.28 -12.98 15.86
CA GLY A 509 -7.47 -13.02 16.71
C GLY A 509 -7.28 -13.83 18.01
N ARG A 510 -6.55 -14.96 17.97
CA ARG A 510 -6.16 -15.71 19.17
C ARG A 510 -5.20 -14.92 20.05
N PHE A 511 -4.19 -14.29 19.45
CA PHE A 511 -3.26 -13.42 20.17
C PHE A 511 -3.99 -12.26 20.86
N ASP A 512 -4.86 -11.53 20.16
CA ASP A 512 -5.59 -10.40 20.72
C ASP A 512 -6.53 -10.81 21.86
N ALA A 513 -7.18 -11.97 21.76
CA ALA A 513 -7.98 -12.52 22.86
C ALA A 513 -7.13 -12.86 24.09
N ALA A 514 -5.95 -13.46 23.89
CA ALA A 514 -5.01 -13.76 24.98
C ALA A 514 -4.42 -12.48 25.60
N ALA A 515 -4.01 -11.52 24.76
CA ALA A 515 -3.46 -10.24 25.18
C ALA A 515 -4.49 -9.43 25.98
N TRP A 516 -5.76 -9.48 25.58
CA TRP A 516 -6.86 -8.92 26.35
C TRP A 516 -6.94 -9.59 27.74
N CYS A 517 -6.93 -10.93 27.82
CA CYS A 517 -6.96 -11.64 29.11
C CYS A 517 -5.78 -11.28 30.02
N ASP A 518 -4.56 -11.20 29.49
CA ASP A 518 -3.36 -10.83 30.25
C ASP A 518 -3.46 -9.38 30.74
N SER A 519 -3.90 -8.46 29.87
CA SER A 519 -4.08 -7.05 30.20
C SER A 519 -5.11 -6.86 31.32
N LEU A 520 -6.28 -7.51 31.21
CA LEU A 520 -7.28 -7.47 32.29
C LEU A 520 -6.76 -8.08 33.59
N ALA A 521 -6.01 -9.18 33.52
CA ALA A 521 -5.43 -9.78 34.72
C ALA A 521 -4.47 -8.80 35.43
N ARG A 522 -3.61 -8.11 34.68
CA ARG A 522 -2.70 -7.09 35.22
C ARG A 522 -3.46 -5.92 35.84
N LEU A 523 -4.44 -5.38 35.11
CA LEU A 523 -5.25 -4.24 35.57
C LEU A 523 -6.03 -4.59 36.85
N LEU A 524 -6.65 -5.76 36.93
CA LEU A 524 -7.35 -6.20 38.14
C LEU A 524 -6.41 -6.45 39.32
N ALA A 525 -5.16 -6.82 39.05
CA ALA A 525 -4.10 -6.95 40.05
C ALA A 525 -3.48 -5.60 40.47
N GLY A 526 -3.89 -4.47 39.86
CA GLY A 526 -3.31 -3.15 40.10
C GLY A 526 -1.89 -2.99 39.55
N VAL A 527 -1.52 -3.80 38.56
CA VAL A 527 -0.23 -3.74 37.88
C VAL A 527 -0.41 -2.91 36.61
N ARG A 528 0.47 -1.93 36.38
CA ARG A 528 0.49 -1.14 35.14
C ARG A 528 0.70 -2.09 33.95
N LEU A 529 0.07 -1.78 32.83
CA LEU A 529 0.35 -2.51 31.59
C LEU A 529 1.81 -2.27 31.20
N ASP A 530 2.42 -3.29 30.64
CA ASP A 530 3.80 -3.25 30.19
C ASP A 530 3.76 -3.65 28.72
N ALA A 531 3.90 -2.64 27.86
CA ALA A 531 3.85 -2.84 26.41
C ALA A 531 4.97 -3.77 25.94
N ASP A 532 6.15 -3.72 26.57
CA ASP A 532 7.33 -4.49 26.16
C ASP A 532 7.10 -6.00 26.34
N GLY A 533 6.40 -6.41 27.39
CA GLY A 533 6.14 -7.82 27.67
C GLY A 533 5.23 -8.53 26.65
N GLN A 534 4.35 -7.80 25.97
CA GLN A 534 3.51 -8.35 24.88
C GLN A 534 4.12 -8.10 23.50
N ALA A 535 4.95 -7.07 23.36
CA ALA A 535 5.57 -6.64 22.11
C ALA A 535 6.42 -7.75 21.46
N GLU A 536 7.17 -8.54 22.24
CA GLU A 536 7.98 -9.64 21.70
C GLU A 536 7.10 -10.71 21.02
N LEU A 537 6.00 -11.09 21.67
CA LEU A 537 5.07 -12.07 21.10
C LEU A 537 4.29 -11.49 19.91
N GLU A 538 3.86 -10.23 19.99
CA GLU A 538 3.22 -9.55 18.85
C GLU A 538 4.16 -9.49 17.65
N SER A 539 5.46 -9.21 17.87
CA SER A 539 6.47 -9.27 16.81
C SER A 539 6.54 -10.65 16.17
N LEU A 540 6.50 -11.74 16.95
CA LEU A 540 6.47 -13.10 16.39
C LEU A 540 5.21 -13.36 15.56
N VAL A 541 4.05 -12.88 16.02
CA VAL A 541 2.77 -13.01 15.29
C VAL A 541 2.83 -12.28 13.95
N GLU A 542 3.35 -11.05 13.93
CA GLU A 542 3.43 -10.24 12.71
C GLU A 542 4.51 -10.72 11.75
N THR A 543 5.69 -11.13 12.23
CA THR A 543 6.71 -11.78 11.38
C THR A 543 6.17 -13.05 10.73
N ALA A 544 5.36 -13.80 11.46
CA ALA A 544 4.72 -15.00 10.94
C ALA A 544 3.52 -14.73 10.02
N GLY A 545 3.20 -13.47 9.70
CA GLY A 545 1.96 -13.01 9.06
C GLY A 545 1.65 -13.64 7.70
N CYS A 546 0.82 -12.99 6.87
CA CYS A 546 0.37 -13.62 5.62
C CYS A 546 1.52 -14.00 4.67
N GLU A 547 2.63 -13.26 4.69
CA GLU A 547 3.82 -13.54 3.87
C GLU A 547 4.96 -14.24 4.65
N GLY A 548 4.76 -14.54 5.95
CA GLY A 548 5.78 -15.15 6.81
C GLY A 548 6.05 -16.63 6.48
N GLY A 549 7.24 -17.13 6.83
CA GLY A 549 7.66 -18.52 6.55
C GLY A 549 6.95 -19.58 7.39
N GLU A 550 7.02 -20.85 6.98
CA GLU A 550 6.37 -21.97 7.70
C GLU A 550 6.90 -22.13 9.15
N GLU A 551 8.21 -21.93 9.35
CA GLU A 551 8.81 -22.02 10.68
C GLU A 551 8.32 -20.91 11.60
N ASP A 552 8.28 -19.67 11.12
CA ASP A 552 7.78 -18.50 11.87
C ASP A 552 6.32 -18.72 12.27
N ARG A 553 5.50 -19.22 11.33
CA ARG A 553 4.11 -19.62 11.58
C ARG A 553 4.00 -20.62 12.71
N ARG A 554 4.78 -21.70 12.66
CA ARG A 554 4.76 -22.76 13.68
C ARG A 554 5.21 -22.24 15.05
N GLN A 555 6.26 -21.43 15.08
CA GLN A 555 6.77 -20.82 16.31
C GLN A 555 5.74 -19.87 16.93
N ALA A 556 5.15 -18.99 16.13
CA ALA A 556 4.15 -18.04 16.60
C ALA A 556 2.89 -18.75 17.08
N ASP A 557 2.41 -19.79 16.38
CA ASP A 557 1.23 -20.56 16.79
C ASP A 557 1.44 -21.25 18.15
N ALA A 558 2.60 -21.87 18.37
CA ALA A 558 2.94 -22.49 19.66
C ALA A 558 3.09 -21.47 20.79
N ALA A 559 3.68 -20.30 20.49
CA ALA A 559 3.85 -19.23 21.47
C ALA A 559 2.49 -18.60 21.85
N VAL A 560 1.58 -18.39 20.89
CA VAL A 560 0.22 -17.90 21.13
C VAL A 560 -0.59 -18.89 21.96
N GLU A 561 -0.48 -20.20 21.68
CA GLU A 561 -1.16 -21.23 22.48
C GLU A 561 -0.69 -21.20 23.94
N THR A 562 0.62 -21.19 24.17
CA THR A 562 1.21 -21.10 25.51
C THR A 562 0.77 -19.83 26.24
N PHE A 563 0.84 -18.68 25.55
CA PHE A 563 0.42 -17.40 26.11
C PHE A 563 -1.07 -17.35 26.44
N THR A 564 -1.91 -17.96 25.61
CA THR A 564 -3.36 -18.07 25.86
C THR A 564 -3.61 -18.84 27.16
N GLU A 565 -2.96 -19.98 27.37
CA GLU A 565 -3.11 -20.76 28.60
C GLU A 565 -2.68 -19.97 29.85
N GLU A 566 -1.53 -19.29 29.78
CA GLU A 566 -1.00 -18.48 30.88
C GLU A 566 -1.89 -17.28 31.21
N ALA A 567 -2.24 -16.47 30.21
CA ALA A 567 -3.06 -15.28 30.35
C ALA A 567 -4.43 -15.61 30.94
N THR A 568 -5.06 -16.66 30.42
CA THR A 568 -6.36 -17.14 30.92
C THR A 568 -6.25 -17.68 32.33
N GLY A 569 -5.17 -18.41 32.65
CA GLY A 569 -4.92 -18.92 34.00
C GLY A 569 -4.79 -17.80 35.04
N LYS A 570 -4.05 -16.72 34.71
CA LYS A 570 -3.92 -15.53 35.55
C LYS A 570 -5.28 -14.87 35.79
N LEU A 571 -6.04 -14.63 34.72
CA LEU A 571 -7.36 -13.99 34.80
C LEU A 571 -8.36 -14.85 35.61
N ALA A 572 -8.41 -16.15 35.33
CA ALA A 572 -9.28 -17.08 36.04
C ALA A 572 -8.99 -17.12 37.55
N GLY A 573 -7.70 -17.12 37.93
CA GLY A 573 -7.26 -17.03 39.33
C GLY A 573 -7.73 -15.77 40.04
N LEU A 574 -7.78 -14.62 39.34
CA LEU A 574 -8.28 -13.36 39.89
C LEU A 574 -9.81 -13.32 40.01
N ILE A 575 -10.53 -13.83 39.01
CA ILE A 575 -12.00 -13.90 39.03
C ILE A 575 -12.49 -14.80 40.18
N THR A 576 -11.85 -15.95 40.36
CA THR A 576 -12.28 -16.97 41.34
C THR A 576 -11.71 -16.74 42.73
N GLY A 577 -10.55 -16.07 42.83
CA GLY A 577 -9.86 -15.79 44.08
C GLY A 577 -9.23 -17.03 44.74
N ALA A 578 -8.53 -16.84 45.87
CA ALA A 578 -7.95 -17.93 46.66
C ALA A 578 -8.97 -18.73 47.48
N SER A 579 -10.23 -18.29 47.54
CA SER A 579 -11.28 -18.88 48.37
C SER A 579 -12.11 -19.88 47.58
N ALA A 580 -11.54 -21.06 47.32
CA ALA A 580 -12.27 -22.27 46.97
C ALA A 580 -13.08 -22.80 48.19
N ALA A 581 -13.93 -21.94 48.76
CA ALA A 581 -14.79 -22.30 49.87
C ALA A 581 -15.96 -23.14 49.31
N ALA A 582 -15.75 -24.46 49.30
CA ALA A 582 -16.68 -25.55 48.94
C ALA A 582 -16.60 -26.12 47.50
N GLY A 583 -15.45 -26.69 47.15
CA GLY A 583 -15.37 -28.06 46.57
C GLY A 583 -15.93 -28.37 45.18
N GLU A 584 -16.46 -27.41 44.41
CA GLU A 584 -16.96 -27.63 43.04
C GLU A 584 -15.98 -27.08 42.00
N THR A 585 -15.75 -27.87 40.94
CA THR A 585 -14.94 -27.50 39.77
C THR A 585 -15.84 -27.33 38.56
N GLY A 586 -15.53 -26.33 37.74
CA GLY A 586 -16.28 -26.03 36.53
C GLY A 586 -15.38 -25.50 35.42
N GLN A 587 -15.99 -24.97 34.38
CA GLN A 587 -15.31 -24.30 33.29
C GLN A 587 -15.57 -22.80 33.37
N LEU A 588 -14.53 -21.98 33.24
CA LEU A 588 -14.67 -20.55 33.08
C LEU A 588 -14.57 -20.22 31.58
N ILE A 589 -15.55 -19.48 31.07
CA ILE A 589 -15.66 -19.12 29.66
C ILE A 589 -15.64 -17.59 29.60
N VAL A 590 -14.66 -17.03 28.90
CA VAL A 590 -14.42 -15.60 28.80
C VAL A 590 -14.74 -15.11 27.39
N ASN A 591 -15.56 -14.06 27.32
CA ASN A 591 -15.83 -13.31 26.12
C ASN A 591 -14.97 -12.05 26.11
N THR A 592 -13.98 -12.01 25.23
CA THR A 592 -13.08 -10.86 25.04
C THR A 592 -13.69 -9.77 24.16
N LEU A 593 -14.76 -10.07 23.41
CA LEU A 593 -15.42 -9.13 22.50
C LEU A 593 -16.33 -8.15 23.25
N SER A 594 -16.46 -6.94 22.71
CA SER A 594 -17.21 -5.82 23.32
C SER A 594 -18.74 -5.93 23.27
N PHE A 595 -19.27 -7.06 22.75
CA PHE A 595 -20.69 -7.33 22.61
C PHE A 595 -21.06 -8.72 23.15
N PRO A 596 -22.31 -8.93 23.60
CA PRO A 596 -22.74 -10.23 24.11
C PRO A 596 -22.91 -11.23 22.97
N ARG A 597 -22.65 -12.51 23.24
CA ARG A 597 -22.75 -13.57 22.23
C ARG A 597 -23.21 -14.89 22.81
N THR A 598 -23.81 -15.72 21.96
CA THR A 598 -24.19 -17.10 22.31
C THR A 598 -23.22 -18.07 21.64
N VAL A 599 -22.56 -18.91 22.42
CA VAL A 599 -21.52 -19.82 21.93
C VAL A 599 -21.81 -21.28 22.29
N ALA A 600 -21.30 -22.20 21.49
CA ALA A 600 -21.27 -23.63 21.80
C ALA A 600 -19.89 -24.02 22.33
N VAL A 601 -19.79 -24.34 23.62
CA VAL A 601 -18.53 -24.78 24.25
C VAL A 601 -18.54 -26.29 24.47
N GLY A 602 -17.36 -26.92 24.39
CA GLY A 602 -17.22 -28.35 24.63
C GLY A 602 -17.37 -28.72 26.11
N LEU A 603 -18.13 -29.77 26.41
CA LEU A 603 -18.17 -30.40 27.72
C LEU A 603 -17.57 -31.81 27.65
N PRO A 604 -16.95 -32.32 28.74
CA PRO A 604 -16.57 -33.72 28.81
C PRO A 604 -17.78 -34.65 28.62
N ASP A 605 -17.54 -35.80 28.01
CA ASP A 605 -18.60 -36.78 27.76
C ASP A 605 -19.26 -37.23 29.06
N GLY A 606 -20.60 -37.21 29.08
CA GLY A 606 -21.39 -37.59 30.26
C GLY A 606 -21.48 -36.50 31.34
N GLU A 607 -20.82 -35.36 31.18
CA GLU A 607 -20.94 -34.20 32.07
C GLU A 607 -22.01 -33.20 31.58
N ALA A 608 -22.63 -32.51 32.53
CA ALA A 608 -23.67 -31.53 32.34
C ALA A 608 -23.59 -30.45 33.43
N ALA A 609 -24.30 -29.36 33.22
CA ALA A 609 -24.52 -28.31 34.21
C ALA A 609 -25.99 -28.32 34.68
N PRO A 610 -26.28 -27.89 35.93
CA PRO A 610 -27.64 -27.70 36.40
C PRO A 610 -28.45 -26.81 35.45
N ALA A 611 -29.70 -27.18 35.17
CA ALA A 611 -30.56 -26.47 34.22
C ALA A 611 -30.89 -25.01 34.62
N ASP A 612 -30.73 -24.67 35.91
CA ASP A 612 -30.88 -23.33 36.45
C ASP A 612 -29.59 -22.50 36.41
N THR A 613 -28.50 -23.01 35.81
CA THR A 613 -27.26 -22.27 35.63
C THR A 613 -27.51 -21.02 34.77
N PRO A 614 -27.24 -19.81 35.28
CA PRO A 614 -27.41 -18.57 34.52
C PRO A 614 -26.63 -18.59 33.20
N GLY A 615 -27.31 -18.18 32.12
CA GLY A 615 -26.76 -18.17 30.77
C GLY A 615 -26.76 -19.51 30.04
N LEU A 616 -26.95 -20.64 30.73
CA LEU A 616 -27.06 -21.94 30.08
C LEU A 616 -28.39 -22.03 29.32
N ARG A 617 -28.31 -22.22 28.01
CA ARG A 617 -29.47 -22.42 27.13
C ARG A 617 -29.82 -23.89 26.94
N GLY A 618 -28.84 -24.77 27.05
CA GLY A 618 -29.03 -26.21 26.99
C GLY A 618 -27.76 -26.98 26.64
N ILE A 619 -27.87 -28.30 26.62
CA ILE A 619 -26.74 -29.22 26.38
C ILE A 619 -27.19 -30.27 25.38
N GLN A 620 -26.35 -30.53 24.38
CA GLN A 620 -26.64 -31.48 23.31
C GLN A 620 -25.41 -32.31 22.97
N ASP A 621 -25.63 -33.61 22.75
CA ASP A 621 -24.63 -34.49 22.15
C ASP A 621 -24.65 -34.32 20.62
N THR A 622 -23.49 -34.03 20.03
CA THR A 622 -23.30 -33.92 18.57
C THR A 622 -22.31 -34.97 18.09
N ALA A 623 -22.16 -35.13 16.76
CA ALA A 623 -21.12 -35.98 16.20
C ALA A 623 -19.70 -35.55 16.63
N ASN A 624 -19.53 -34.28 16.99
CA ASN A 624 -18.26 -33.67 17.40
C ASN A 624 -18.14 -33.51 18.93
N GLY A 625 -18.83 -34.34 19.70
CA GLY A 625 -18.83 -34.35 21.16
C GLY A 625 -19.97 -33.55 21.79
N ARG A 626 -20.02 -33.56 23.13
CA ARG A 626 -21.03 -32.85 23.90
C ARG A 626 -20.80 -31.34 23.89
N ARG A 627 -21.85 -30.57 23.63
CA ARG A 627 -21.82 -29.10 23.57
C ARG A 627 -22.78 -28.49 24.57
N ALA A 628 -22.32 -27.51 25.33
CA ALA A 628 -23.16 -26.61 26.10
C ALA A 628 -23.34 -25.30 25.34
N ILE A 629 -24.59 -24.85 25.24
CA ILE A 629 -24.92 -23.56 24.63
C ILE A 629 -25.06 -22.53 25.73
N ILE A 630 -24.25 -21.48 25.68
CA ILE A 630 -24.14 -20.50 26.75
C ILE A 630 -24.16 -19.08 26.21
N ASP A 631 -24.94 -18.22 26.88
CA ASP A 631 -24.92 -16.78 26.67
C ASP A 631 -23.75 -16.18 27.47
N LEU A 632 -22.90 -15.43 26.77
CA LEU A 632 -21.80 -14.69 27.37
C LEU A 632 -22.10 -13.18 27.36
N PRO A 633 -21.90 -12.48 28.49
CA PRO A 633 -21.95 -11.02 28.52
C PRO A 633 -20.83 -10.41 27.68
N ALA A 634 -21.04 -9.18 27.20
CA ALA A 634 -20.00 -8.37 26.56
C ALA A 634 -18.80 -8.20 27.50
N SER A 635 -17.58 -8.32 26.96
CA SER A 635 -16.30 -8.16 27.67
C SER A 635 -16.37 -8.73 29.08
N GLY A 636 -16.67 -10.02 29.20
CA GLY A 636 -17.11 -10.62 30.45
C GLY A 636 -16.90 -12.13 30.50
N TYR A 637 -17.45 -12.78 31.52
CA TYR A 637 -17.26 -14.21 31.74
C TYR A 637 -18.55 -14.91 32.19
N ALA A 638 -18.57 -16.23 32.00
CA ALA A 638 -19.51 -17.15 32.61
C ALA A 638 -18.76 -18.35 33.21
N TRP A 639 -19.15 -18.78 34.41
CA TRP A 639 -18.63 -19.98 35.06
C TRP A 639 -19.71 -21.06 35.02
N LEU A 640 -19.37 -22.18 34.40
CA LEU A 640 -20.24 -23.32 34.17
C LEU A 640 -19.81 -24.47 35.09
N PRO A 641 -20.59 -24.83 36.13
CA PRO A 641 -20.30 -26.01 36.94
C PRO A 641 -20.36 -27.28 36.09
N SER A 642 -19.52 -28.25 36.41
CA SER A 642 -19.54 -29.55 35.72
C SER A 642 -19.91 -30.68 36.67
N SER A 643 -20.92 -31.47 36.28
CA SER A 643 -21.45 -32.58 37.07
C SER A 643 -21.97 -33.70 36.17
N PRO A 644 -21.97 -34.98 36.56
CA PRO A 644 -22.53 -36.03 35.71
C PRO A 644 -24.01 -35.81 35.41
N GLY A 645 -24.41 -35.85 34.13
CA GLY A 645 -25.80 -35.64 33.74
C GLY A 645 -26.11 -35.97 32.28
N PRO A 646 -27.40 -36.13 31.92
CA PRO A 646 -27.82 -36.40 30.56
C PRO A 646 -27.77 -35.14 29.68
N ALA A 647 -27.52 -35.32 28.37
CA ALA A 647 -27.79 -34.30 27.36
C ALA A 647 -29.26 -34.33 26.93
N GLU A 648 -29.73 -33.24 26.33
CA GLU A 648 -31.08 -33.15 25.78
C GLU A 648 -31.15 -33.75 24.36
N THR A 649 -32.31 -34.31 24.03
CA THR A 649 -32.60 -34.89 22.71
C THR A 649 -33.82 -34.19 22.10
N ALA A 650 -33.78 -33.92 20.79
CA ALA A 650 -34.93 -33.33 20.10
C ALA A 650 -36.13 -34.30 20.04
N ASP A 651 -37.32 -33.74 20.22
CA ASP A 651 -38.58 -34.33 19.74
C ASP A 651 -38.92 -33.75 18.35
N GLU A 652 -39.85 -34.36 17.59
CA GLU A 652 -40.18 -33.98 16.20
C GLU A 652 -40.51 -32.48 16.05
N ASN A 653 -41.17 -31.87 17.05
CA ASN A 653 -41.54 -30.45 17.04
C ASN A 653 -40.36 -29.49 17.32
N ALA A 654 -39.24 -30.01 17.83
CA ALA A 654 -38.04 -29.25 18.20
C ALA A 654 -36.84 -29.53 17.28
N ALA A 655 -37.01 -30.34 16.23
CA ALA A 655 -35.96 -30.64 15.26
C ALA A 655 -35.57 -29.37 14.46
N LEU A 656 -34.27 -29.06 14.48
CA LEU A 656 -33.63 -28.02 13.68
C LEU A 656 -33.22 -28.55 12.30
N ALA A 657 -32.90 -29.84 12.17
CA ALA A 657 -32.54 -30.47 10.91
C ALA A 657 -33.47 -31.64 10.59
N ASP A 658 -33.97 -31.68 9.35
CA ASP A 658 -34.88 -32.71 8.81
C ASP A 658 -34.64 -32.90 7.31
N GLU A 659 -34.07 -34.04 6.90
CA GLU A 659 -33.67 -34.42 5.53
C GLU A 659 -33.06 -33.29 4.67
N LEU A 660 -33.89 -32.44 4.05
CA LEU A 660 -33.51 -31.34 3.16
C LEU A 660 -33.79 -29.94 3.72
N LEU A 661 -34.10 -29.84 5.02
CA LEU A 661 -34.50 -28.61 5.70
C LEU A 661 -33.69 -28.42 6.98
N LEU A 662 -32.96 -27.31 7.04
CA LEU A 662 -32.33 -26.81 8.26
C LEU A 662 -33.06 -25.54 8.70
N ARG A 663 -33.45 -25.41 9.96
CA ARG A 663 -34.26 -24.29 10.47
C ARG A 663 -33.96 -23.97 11.92
N ASN A 664 -34.18 -22.72 12.31
CA ASN A 664 -34.22 -22.25 13.70
C ASN A 664 -35.29 -21.16 13.83
N GLU A 665 -35.42 -20.42 14.94
CA GLU A 665 -36.46 -19.39 15.10
C GLU A 665 -36.37 -18.20 14.12
N PHE A 666 -35.27 -18.05 13.39
CA PHE A 666 -35.03 -16.93 12.48
C PHE A 666 -35.35 -17.27 11.02
N PHE A 667 -34.93 -18.45 10.54
CA PHE A 667 -35.02 -18.79 9.11
C PHE A 667 -35.20 -20.29 8.82
N GLU A 668 -35.45 -20.58 7.54
CA GLU A 668 -35.45 -21.89 6.90
C GLU A 668 -34.42 -21.92 5.76
N VAL A 669 -33.52 -22.91 5.77
CA VAL A 669 -32.57 -23.23 4.71
C VAL A 669 -33.03 -24.52 4.04
N HIS A 670 -33.34 -24.43 2.75
CA HIS A 670 -33.70 -25.59 1.94
C HIS A 670 -32.49 -26.07 1.13
N ILE A 671 -32.17 -27.34 1.25
CA ILE A 671 -31.10 -28.00 0.51
C ILE A 671 -31.66 -28.59 -0.78
N ASN A 672 -30.99 -28.31 -1.90
CA ASN A 672 -31.39 -28.86 -3.18
C ASN A 672 -30.84 -30.30 -3.34
N PRO A 673 -31.68 -31.33 -3.53
CA PRO A 673 -31.22 -32.72 -3.61
C PRO A 673 -30.45 -33.04 -4.89
N GLN A 674 -30.63 -32.28 -5.98
CA GLN A 674 -29.96 -32.50 -7.26
C GLN A 674 -28.56 -31.90 -7.30
N THR A 675 -28.32 -30.81 -6.58
CA THR A 675 -27.01 -30.12 -6.57
C THR A 675 -26.26 -30.29 -5.26
N GLY A 676 -26.95 -30.56 -4.15
CA GLY A 676 -26.36 -30.63 -2.81
C GLY A 676 -26.06 -29.27 -2.16
N GLY A 677 -26.28 -28.17 -2.88
CA GLY A 677 -26.13 -26.80 -2.38
C GLY A 677 -27.40 -26.23 -1.74
N ILE A 678 -27.34 -24.96 -1.34
CA ILE A 678 -28.48 -24.23 -0.77
C ILE A 678 -29.42 -23.79 -1.90
N GLU A 679 -30.62 -24.36 -1.95
CA GLU A 679 -31.67 -23.96 -2.89
C GLU A 679 -32.16 -22.55 -2.56
N ARG A 680 -32.44 -22.29 -1.28
CA ARG A 680 -32.91 -20.99 -0.78
C ARG A 680 -32.73 -20.88 0.72
N ILE A 681 -32.43 -19.67 1.17
CA ILE A 681 -32.58 -19.19 2.54
C ILE A 681 -33.77 -18.24 2.56
N LYS A 682 -34.69 -18.40 3.51
CA LYS A 682 -35.82 -17.47 3.69
C LYS A 682 -36.27 -17.44 5.14
N GLY A 683 -36.89 -16.35 5.58
CA GLY A 683 -37.64 -16.37 6.84
C GLY A 683 -38.95 -17.14 6.73
N TYR A 684 -39.66 -17.22 7.84
CA TYR A 684 -40.90 -17.99 7.95
C TYR A 684 -42.06 -17.41 7.15
N GLY A 685 -42.97 -18.28 6.74
CA GLY A 685 -44.17 -17.90 6.00
C GLY A 685 -43.90 -17.61 4.53
N ARG A 686 -44.51 -16.53 4.00
CA ARG A 686 -44.42 -16.13 2.59
C ARG A 686 -43.33 -15.08 2.36
N GLN A 687 -42.15 -15.29 2.94
CA GLN A 687 -40.98 -14.45 2.67
C GLN A 687 -40.23 -14.93 1.41
N PRO A 688 -39.61 -14.00 0.65
CA PRO A 688 -38.84 -14.34 -0.54
C PRO A 688 -37.55 -15.08 -0.18
N ASN A 689 -36.95 -15.73 -1.17
CA ASN A 689 -35.58 -16.22 -1.06
C ASN A 689 -34.61 -15.03 -0.95
N VAL A 690 -33.74 -15.04 0.04
CA VAL A 690 -32.70 -14.03 0.21
C VAL A 690 -31.37 -14.46 -0.41
N LEU A 691 -31.05 -15.76 -0.41
CA LEU A 691 -29.78 -16.28 -0.89
C LEU A 691 -29.87 -17.75 -1.31
N SER A 692 -29.18 -18.12 -2.40
CA SER A 692 -28.89 -19.49 -2.80
C SER A 692 -27.38 -19.68 -2.96
N GLN A 693 -26.89 -20.92 -2.84
CA GLN A 693 -25.45 -21.22 -2.91
C GLN A 693 -25.18 -22.52 -3.69
N GLN A 694 -24.16 -22.50 -4.54
CA GLN A 694 -23.56 -23.67 -5.18
C GLN A 694 -22.03 -23.56 -5.20
N LEU A 695 -21.33 -24.68 -5.35
CA LEU A 695 -19.90 -24.72 -5.63
C LEU A 695 -19.69 -24.78 -7.14
N ALA A 696 -18.71 -24.06 -7.67
CA ALA A 696 -18.46 -24.06 -9.10
C ALA A 696 -16.98 -23.84 -9.42
N PHE A 697 -16.52 -24.48 -10.50
CA PHE A 697 -15.27 -24.18 -11.19
C PHE A 697 -15.54 -23.17 -12.29
N ARG A 698 -14.83 -22.04 -12.27
CA ARG A 698 -14.88 -21.03 -13.33
C ARG A 698 -13.83 -21.34 -14.39
N PHE A 699 -14.24 -21.47 -15.65
CA PHE A 699 -13.35 -21.64 -16.79
C PHE A 699 -12.80 -20.28 -17.26
N PRO A 700 -11.57 -20.23 -17.80
CA PRO A 700 -10.96 -18.99 -18.30
C PRO A 700 -11.61 -18.48 -19.60
N ARG A 701 -12.44 -19.30 -20.25
CA ARG A 701 -13.18 -18.96 -21.47
C ARG A 701 -14.61 -19.46 -21.34
N GLU A 702 -15.53 -18.69 -21.91
CA GLU A 702 -16.93 -19.08 -22.04
C GLU A 702 -17.05 -20.37 -22.85
N ARG A 703 -17.95 -21.25 -22.42
CA ARG A 703 -18.24 -22.54 -23.06
C ARG A 703 -19.70 -22.58 -23.48
N THR A 704 -19.97 -23.23 -24.60
CA THR A 704 -21.33 -23.51 -25.05
C THR A 704 -21.70 -24.94 -24.67
N VAL A 705 -22.78 -25.09 -23.90
CA VAL A 705 -23.24 -26.39 -23.40
C VAL A 705 -24.65 -26.69 -23.91
N PRO A 706 -24.96 -27.94 -24.28
CA PRO A 706 -26.31 -28.32 -24.68
C PRO A 706 -27.25 -28.36 -23.47
N THR A 707 -28.46 -27.82 -23.64
CA THR A 707 -29.49 -27.74 -22.60
C THR A 707 -30.72 -28.53 -23.07
N GLY A 708 -31.07 -29.61 -22.34
CA GLY A 708 -32.27 -30.43 -22.57
C GLY A 708 -32.00 -31.85 -23.12
N ASP A 709 -32.90 -32.79 -22.78
CA ASP A 709 -32.82 -34.23 -23.13
C ASP A 709 -33.46 -34.60 -24.50
N ASP A 710 -34.06 -33.65 -25.23
CA ASP A 710 -34.80 -33.90 -26.49
C ASP A 710 -34.03 -33.43 -27.74
N ASP A 711 -34.38 -34.02 -28.90
CA ASP A 711 -33.80 -33.90 -30.27
C ASP A 711 -33.63 -32.46 -30.84
N ALA A 712 -33.92 -31.41 -30.06
CA ALA A 712 -33.64 -30.01 -30.34
C ALA A 712 -32.97 -29.34 -29.13
N SER A 713 -31.74 -29.76 -28.81
CA SER A 713 -30.91 -29.19 -27.73
C SER A 713 -30.76 -27.67 -27.87
N GLN A 714 -31.21 -26.91 -26.88
CA GLN A 714 -30.94 -25.46 -26.81
C GLN A 714 -29.52 -25.24 -26.31
N GLU A 715 -28.70 -24.49 -27.03
CA GLU A 715 -27.34 -24.17 -26.59
C GLU A 715 -27.37 -23.00 -25.61
N THR A 716 -26.73 -23.14 -24.46
CA THR A 716 -26.54 -22.08 -23.46
C THR A 716 -25.06 -21.83 -23.25
N SER A 717 -24.65 -20.57 -23.12
CA SER A 717 -23.25 -20.23 -22.80
C SER A 717 -23.06 -20.12 -21.28
N THR A 718 -21.93 -20.63 -20.79
CA THR A 718 -21.58 -20.62 -19.37
C THR A 718 -20.08 -20.46 -19.17
N TRP A 719 -19.73 -19.80 -18.07
CA TRP A 719 -18.36 -19.73 -17.57
C TRP A 719 -18.06 -20.77 -16.50
N TYR A 720 -19.05 -21.57 -16.10
CA TYR A 720 -19.00 -22.39 -14.90
C TYR A 720 -19.33 -23.85 -15.17
N SER A 721 -18.73 -24.72 -14.37
CA SER A 721 -19.09 -26.13 -14.24
C SER A 721 -20.47 -26.34 -13.61
N GLU A 722 -20.94 -27.58 -13.61
CA GLU A 722 -22.16 -28.00 -12.91
C GLU A 722 -21.84 -28.68 -11.59
N MET A 723 -22.69 -28.46 -10.59
CA MET A 723 -22.63 -29.12 -9.29
C MET A 723 -23.74 -30.17 -9.20
N VAL A 724 -23.37 -31.42 -8.94
CA VAL A 724 -24.27 -32.58 -8.90
C VAL A 724 -24.22 -33.23 -7.52
N GLY A 725 -25.36 -33.28 -6.85
CA GLY A 725 -25.53 -33.90 -5.52
C GLY A 725 -25.83 -35.39 -5.62
N HIS A 726 -25.18 -36.18 -4.76
CA HIS A 726 -25.35 -37.64 -4.70
C HIS A 726 -26.04 -38.12 -3.41
N GLY A 727 -25.97 -37.35 -2.33
CA GLY A 727 -26.56 -37.75 -1.05
C GLY A 727 -26.64 -36.63 -0.02
N VAL A 728 -27.56 -36.81 0.92
CA VAL A 728 -27.81 -35.92 2.06
C VAL A 728 -27.98 -36.75 3.33
N GLU A 729 -27.33 -36.32 4.42
CA GLU A 729 -27.32 -37.00 5.72
C GLU A 729 -27.60 -35.99 6.84
N VAL A 730 -28.54 -36.29 7.74
CA VAL A 730 -28.73 -35.51 8.98
C VAL A 730 -27.74 -36.02 10.03
N LEU A 731 -26.78 -35.18 10.42
CA LEU A 731 -25.77 -35.54 11.42
C LEU A 731 -26.27 -35.27 12.85
N SER A 732 -27.05 -34.20 13.00
CA SER A 732 -27.59 -33.76 14.29
C SER A 732 -28.94 -33.11 14.09
N ALA A 733 -30.00 -33.67 14.68
CA ALA A 733 -31.36 -33.16 14.51
C ALA A 733 -31.69 -31.97 15.44
N GLY A 734 -30.98 -31.78 16.55
CA GLY A 734 -31.27 -30.76 17.57
C GLY A 734 -31.39 -31.34 18.99
N PRO A 735 -31.92 -30.57 19.96
CA PRO A 735 -32.80 -29.41 19.76
C PRO A 735 -32.09 -28.06 19.67
N HIS A 736 -30.79 -27.98 19.98
CA HIS A 736 -30.00 -26.75 20.03
C HIS A 736 -29.06 -26.55 18.83
N ILE A 737 -28.53 -27.64 18.27
CA ILE A 737 -27.64 -27.65 17.09
C ILE A 737 -28.23 -28.57 16.02
N GLY A 738 -28.53 -28.02 14.84
CA GLY A 738 -28.93 -28.76 13.66
C GLY A 738 -27.77 -28.88 12.67
N GLU A 739 -27.55 -30.06 12.10
CA GLU A 739 -26.49 -30.32 11.12
C GLU A 739 -26.98 -31.23 9.98
N ILE A 740 -26.76 -30.78 8.74
CA ILE A 740 -26.99 -31.55 7.52
C ILE A 740 -25.70 -31.61 6.72
N ARG A 741 -25.34 -32.79 6.23
CA ARG A 741 -24.22 -32.98 5.31
C ARG A 741 -24.71 -33.37 3.93
N THR A 742 -24.14 -32.77 2.90
CA THR A 742 -24.33 -33.16 1.50
C THR A 742 -23.00 -33.59 0.89
N HIS A 743 -23.05 -34.43 -0.14
CA HIS A 743 -21.87 -34.78 -0.92
C HIS A 743 -22.23 -34.97 -2.40
N GLY A 744 -21.25 -34.76 -3.27
CA GLY A 744 -21.46 -34.75 -4.71
C GLY A 744 -20.19 -34.51 -5.51
N ASP A 745 -20.37 -34.18 -6.79
CA ASP A 745 -19.31 -33.88 -7.74
C ASP A 745 -19.54 -32.53 -8.44
N ILE A 746 -18.43 -31.88 -8.81
CA ILE A 746 -18.37 -30.74 -9.71
C ILE A 746 -17.89 -31.27 -11.05
N VAL A 747 -18.66 -31.07 -12.13
CA VAL A 747 -18.42 -31.68 -13.44
C VAL A 747 -18.37 -30.64 -14.56
N ASP A 748 -17.50 -30.87 -15.53
CA ASP A 748 -17.51 -30.15 -16.80
C ASP A 748 -18.67 -30.65 -17.67
N GLN A 749 -19.66 -29.80 -17.89
CA GLN A 749 -20.87 -30.11 -18.66
C GLN A 749 -20.59 -30.49 -20.12
N LEU A 750 -19.49 -30.00 -20.70
CA LEU A 750 -19.14 -30.25 -22.09
C LEU A 750 -18.50 -31.64 -22.27
N SER A 751 -17.59 -32.01 -21.38
CA SER A 751 -16.84 -33.28 -21.46
C SER A 751 -17.43 -34.41 -20.61
N GLY A 752 -18.29 -34.08 -19.63
CA GLY A 752 -18.76 -35.00 -18.59
C GLY A 752 -17.69 -35.38 -17.56
N THR A 753 -16.52 -34.74 -17.60
CA THR A 753 -15.40 -35.06 -16.70
C THR A 753 -15.63 -34.46 -15.32
N ARG A 754 -15.30 -35.23 -14.26
CA ARG A 754 -15.28 -34.73 -12.90
C ARG A 754 -14.08 -33.80 -12.69
N ILE A 755 -14.34 -32.61 -12.17
CA ILE A 755 -13.34 -31.60 -11.82
C ILE A 755 -12.95 -31.77 -10.34
N ALA A 756 -13.94 -31.95 -9.48
CA ALA A 756 -13.73 -32.16 -8.06
C ALA A 756 -14.89 -32.91 -7.40
N GLY A 757 -14.61 -33.70 -6.35
CA GLY A 757 -15.62 -34.14 -5.40
C GLY A 757 -15.82 -33.09 -4.31
N PHE A 758 -17.04 -33.00 -3.75
CA PHE A 758 -17.31 -32.11 -2.62
C PHE A 758 -18.05 -32.81 -1.47
N ARG A 759 -17.84 -32.30 -0.26
CA ARG A 759 -18.72 -32.48 0.91
C ARG A 759 -19.03 -31.11 1.51
N GLN A 760 -20.30 -30.84 1.81
CA GLN A 760 -20.70 -29.64 2.55
C GLN A 760 -21.41 -30.03 3.84
N THR A 761 -21.06 -29.40 4.96
CA THR A 761 -21.81 -29.52 6.21
C THR A 761 -22.44 -28.17 6.53
N PHE A 762 -23.77 -28.13 6.60
CA PHE A 762 -24.57 -26.97 6.98
C PHE A 762 -24.96 -27.10 8.45
N ARG A 763 -24.60 -26.12 9.29
CA ARG A 763 -24.90 -26.12 10.72
C ARG A 763 -25.64 -24.86 11.12
N THR A 764 -26.65 -24.99 11.97
CA THR A 764 -27.26 -23.83 12.65
C THR A 764 -27.45 -24.08 14.13
N LEU A 765 -27.33 -23.01 14.91
CA LEU A 765 -27.72 -22.98 16.31
C LEU A 765 -29.11 -22.35 16.42
N ARG A 766 -29.94 -22.87 17.34
CA ARG A 766 -31.28 -22.33 17.63
C ARG A 766 -31.23 -20.80 17.80
N TYR A 767 -30.46 -20.35 18.78
CA TYR A 767 -30.38 -18.96 19.24
C TYR A 767 -29.61 -17.98 18.34
N ARG A 768 -29.15 -18.43 17.17
CA ARG A 768 -28.29 -17.62 16.29
C ARG A 768 -28.92 -17.44 14.91
N PRO A 769 -29.01 -16.21 14.40
CA PRO A 769 -29.52 -15.92 13.06
C PRO A 769 -28.45 -16.18 11.97
N SER A 770 -27.71 -17.29 12.09
CA SER A 770 -26.67 -17.66 11.14
C SER A 770 -26.66 -19.16 10.80
N VAL A 771 -26.16 -19.47 9.61
CA VAL A 771 -25.84 -20.83 9.16
C VAL A 771 -24.34 -20.90 8.83
N GLU A 772 -23.65 -21.85 9.44
CA GLU A 772 -22.26 -22.19 9.12
C GLU A 772 -22.25 -23.18 7.95
N VAL A 773 -21.30 -22.98 7.03
CA VAL A 773 -21.07 -23.85 5.87
C VAL A 773 -19.61 -24.28 5.88
N GLU A 774 -19.38 -25.55 6.19
CA GLU A 774 -18.07 -26.19 6.04
C GLU A 774 -18.02 -26.88 4.68
N ILE A 775 -16.97 -26.63 3.89
CA ILE A 775 -16.78 -27.17 2.54
C ILE A 775 -15.49 -27.98 2.52
N GLU A 776 -15.56 -29.21 2.02
CA GLU A 776 -14.39 -30.04 1.71
C GLU A 776 -14.37 -30.35 0.20
N LEU A 777 -13.20 -30.21 -0.43
CA LEU A 777 -12.98 -30.45 -1.86
C LEU A 777 -11.93 -31.54 -2.09
N GLU A 778 -12.16 -32.38 -3.09
CA GLU A 778 -11.20 -33.38 -3.60
C GLU A 778 -10.98 -33.10 -5.08
N LEU A 779 -9.84 -32.49 -5.45
CA LEU A 779 -9.60 -32.02 -6.82
C LEU A 779 -9.06 -33.13 -7.72
N ASP A 780 -9.69 -33.28 -8.87
CA ASP A 780 -9.19 -34.08 -9.99
C ASP A 780 -8.50 -33.17 -11.02
N GLN A 781 -8.96 -31.92 -11.13
CA GLN A 781 -8.38 -30.87 -11.97
C GLN A 781 -8.14 -29.59 -11.15
N ALA A 782 -6.90 -29.10 -11.18
CA ALA A 782 -6.53 -27.81 -10.57
C ALA A 782 -6.80 -26.63 -11.52
N PRO A 783 -7.11 -25.44 -11.00
CA PRO A 783 -7.06 -24.20 -11.78
C PRO A 783 -5.61 -23.81 -12.15
N GLU A 784 -5.45 -23.11 -13.27
CA GLU A 784 -4.20 -22.63 -13.84
C GLU A 784 -4.38 -21.23 -14.46
N GLY A 785 -3.36 -20.38 -14.36
CA GLY A 785 -3.30 -19.05 -14.96
C GLY A 785 -3.92 -17.94 -14.10
N ASP A 786 -4.63 -17.01 -14.75
CA ASP A 786 -5.15 -15.81 -14.09
C ASP A 786 -6.15 -16.17 -12.97
N PRO A 787 -5.84 -15.84 -11.69
CA PRO A 787 -6.66 -16.23 -10.54
C PRO A 787 -8.02 -15.52 -10.49
N TRP A 788 -8.22 -14.48 -11.30
CA TRP A 788 -9.51 -13.81 -11.41
C TRP A 788 -10.41 -14.40 -12.51
N SER A 789 -9.91 -15.33 -13.32
CA SER A 789 -10.69 -15.97 -14.39
C SER A 789 -10.71 -17.50 -14.34
N ASN A 790 -9.80 -18.15 -13.61
CA ASN A 790 -9.81 -19.60 -13.41
C ASN A 790 -9.64 -19.98 -11.94
N TYR A 791 -10.71 -20.50 -11.32
CA TYR A 791 -10.74 -20.84 -9.89
C TYR A 791 -11.93 -21.74 -9.53
N LEU A 792 -11.88 -22.38 -8.35
CA LEU A 792 -13.06 -22.91 -7.66
C LEU A 792 -13.58 -21.88 -6.66
N ALA A 793 -14.90 -21.74 -6.60
CA ALA A 793 -15.57 -20.78 -5.72
C ALA A 793 -16.82 -21.36 -5.06
N ALA A 794 -17.17 -20.78 -3.92
CA ALA A 794 -18.55 -20.78 -3.44
C ALA A 794 -19.29 -19.63 -4.12
N ARG A 795 -20.33 -19.95 -4.89
CA ARG A 795 -21.08 -19.02 -5.71
C ARG A 795 -22.46 -18.78 -5.11
N PHE A 796 -22.78 -17.52 -4.90
CA PHE A 796 -23.98 -17.06 -4.23
C PHE A 796 -24.89 -16.31 -5.17
N ALA A 797 -26.18 -16.67 -5.21
CA ALA A 797 -27.21 -15.97 -5.96
C ALA A 797 -28.15 -15.23 -5.00
N TYR A 798 -28.42 -13.94 -5.28
CA TYR A 798 -29.34 -13.14 -4.45
C TYR A 798 -30.57 -12.65 -5.22
N GLY A 799 -31.62 -12.32 -4.46
CA GLY A 799 -32.98 -12.08 -4.94
C GLY A 799 -33.18 -10.81 -5.76
N ASP A 800 -32.31 -9.82 -5.61
CA ASP A 800 -32.56 -8.45 -6.00
C ASP A 800 -31.33 -7.85 -6.68
N ALA A 801 -31.44 -7.52 -7.97
CA ALA A 801 -30.36 -6.91 -8.75
C ALA A 801 -30.01 -5.48 -8.27
N THR A 802 -30.88 -4.87 -7.46
CA THR A 802 -30.68 -3.52 -6.91
C THR A 802 -30.10 -3.54 -5.50
N ALA A 803 -29.76 -4.73 -4.97
CA ALA A 803 -29.14 -4.85 -3.66
C ALA A 803 -27.80 -4.10 -3.61
N ALA A 804 -27.60 -3.35 -2.52
CA ALA A 804 -26.32 -2.75 -2.21
C ALA A 804 -25.36 -3.85 -1.74
N ILE A 805 -24.12 -3.79 -2.24
CA ILE A 805 -23.04 -4.69 -1.82
C ILE A 805 -22.02 -3.88 -1.04
N THR A 806 -21.87 -4.24 0.22
CA THR A 806 -20.91 -3.64 1.15
C THR A 806 -19.79 -4.64 1.41
N ARG A 807 -18.55 -4.17 1.32
CA ARG A 807 -17.32 -4.90 1.68
C ARG A 807 -16.72 -4.34 2.97
N SER A 808 -15.87 -5.13 3.61
CA SER A 808 -15.03 -4.70 4.73
C SER A 808 -13.65 -4.27 4.22
N VAL A 809 -13.18 -3.10 4.63
CA VAL A 809 -11.79 -2.65 4.44
C VAL A 809 -11.25 -2.21 5.79
N LEU A 810 -10.21 -2.89 6.30
CA LEU A 810 -9.58 -2.60 7.60
C LEU A 810 -10.59 -2.46 8.76
N GLY A 811 -11.64 -3.29 8.77
CA GLY A 811 -12.68 -3.30 9.81
C GLY A 811 -13.83 -2.31 9.60
N SER A 812 -13.82 -1.54 8.52
CA SER A 812 -14.87 -0.56 8.20
C SER A 812 -15.71 -0.97 6.97
N ALA A 813 -17.01 -0.68 7.02
CA ALA A 813 -17.95 -0.89 5.92
C ALA A 813 -17.68 0.07 4.76
N GLN A 814 -17.51 -0.46 3.55
CA GLN A 814 -17.25 0.32 2.34
C GLN A 814 -18.07 -0.22 1.15
N PRO A 815 -18.49 0.60 0.18
CA PRO A 815 -19.10 0.09 -1.05
C PRO A 815 -18.12 -0.82 -1.82
N ALA A 816 -18.59 -1.96 -2.33
CA ALA A 816 -17.75 -2.85 -3.13
C ALA A 816 -17.40 -2.27 -4.51
N GLY A 817 -18.37 -1.61 -5.16
CA GLY A 817 -18.21 -0.92 -6.44
C GLY A 817 -17.94 -1.85 -7.64
N ASN A 818 -16.71 -2.35 -7.73
CA ASN A 818 -16.14 -3.07 -8.87
C ASN A 818 -16.57 -4.54 -8.98
N ASP A 819 -16.31 -5.13 -10.15
CA ASP A 819 -16.54 -6.55 -10.41
C ASP A 819 -15.60 -7.47 -9.62
N ARG A 820 -14.41 -6.98 -9.26
CA ARG A 820 -13.41 -7.68 -8.44
C ARG A 820 -13.10 -6.79 -7.25
N PHE A 821 -13.07 -7.38 -6.06
CA PHE A 821 -12.80 -6.62 -4.85
C PHE A 821 -12.30 -7.55 -3.74
N GLU A 822 -11.55 -6.98 -2.83
CA GLU A 822 -11.11 -7.60 -1.59
C GLU A 822 -12.09 -7.27 -0.47
N SER A 823 -12.34 -8.24 0.41
CA SER A 823 -13.18 -8.08 1.59
C SER A 823 -12.78 -9.09 2.68
N PRO A 824 -11.78 -8.77 3.53
CA PRO A 824 -11.22 -9.76 4.45
C PRO A 824 -12.15 -10.24 5.56
N TYR A 825 -13.16 -9.48 5.99
CA TYR A 825 -14.06 -9.88 7.08
C TYR A 825 -15.40 -10.41 6.58
N TYR A 826 -16.09 -9.64 5.74
CA TYR A 826 -17.45 -9.96 5.31
C TYR A 826 -17.86 -9.31 4.00
N VAL A 827 -18.89 -9.82 3.35
CA VAL A 827 -19.62 -9.15 2.26
C VAL A 827 -21.10 -9.10 2.62
N GLU A 828 -21.67 -7.91 2.76
CA GLU A 828 -23.10 -7.72 3.02
C GLU A 828 -23.84 -7.44 1.71
N ILE A 829 -24.94 -8.15 1.50
CA ILE A 829 -25.91 -7.97 0.42
C ILE A 829 -27.20 -7.49 1.07
N ALA A 830 -27.56 -6.23 0.85
CA ALA A 830 -28.72 -5.62 1.50
C ALA A 830 -29.64 -4.92 0.50
N ASN A 831 -30.95 -5.09 0.68
CA ASN A 831 -31.97 -4.29 0.02
C ASN A 831 -32.87 -3.60 1.04
N GLU A 832 -33.97 -2.97 0.60
CA GLU A 832 -34.86 -2.22 1.49
C GLU A 832 -35.47 -3.07 2.62
N SER A 833 -35.61 -4.38 2.42
CA SER A 833 -36.37 -5.26 3.32
C SER A 833 -35.57 -6.38 3.97
N ASN A 834 -34.47 -6.83 3.36
CA ASN A 834 -33.68 -7.97 3.83
C ASN A 834 -32.20 -7.67 3.71
N ARG A 835 -31.41 -8.30 4.57
CA ARG A 835 -29.95 -8.30 4.48
C ARG A 835 -29.39 -9.67 4.74
N VAL A 836 -28.32 -10.00 4.02
CA VAL A 836 -27.57 -11.24 4.20
C VAL A 836 -26.09 -10.90 4.17
N THR A 837 -25.35 -11.41 5.14
CA THR A 837 -23.91 -11.19 5.25
C THR A 837 -23.17 -12.50 5.07
N LEU A 838 -22.28 -12.55 4.09
CA LEU A 838 -21.29 -13.61 3.94
C LEU A 838 -20.11 -13.26 4.85
N VAL A 839 -19.81 -14.10 5.83
CA VAL A 839 -18.78 -13.88 6.84
C VAL A 839 -17.66 -14.89 6.61
N THR A 840 -16.49 -14.39 6.20
CA THR A 840 -15.32 -15.20 5.84
C THR A 840 -14.00 -14.55 6.30
N PRO A 841 -13.80 -14.32 7.61
CA PRO A 841 -12.58 -13.69 8.12
C PRO A 841 -11.30 -14.31 7.55
N GLY A 842 -10.51 -13.51 6.84
CA GLY A 842 -9.27 -13.89 6.18
C GLY A 842 -9.39 -14.68 4.86
N MET A 843 -10.59 -14.78 4.26
CA MET A 843 -10.74 -15.20 2.85
C MET A 843 -11.22 -14.01 2.02
N PRO A 844 -10.30 -13.22 1.42
CA PRO A 844 -10.63 -11.87 1.04
C PRO A 844 -11.14 -11.71 -0.40
N PHE A 845 -11.01 -12.68 -1.29
CA PHE A 845 -11.16 -12.42 -2.73
C PHE A 845 -12.56 -12.74 -3.26
N TYR A 846 -13.20 -11.72 -3.85
CA TYR A 846 -14.57 -11.79 -4.34
C TYR A 846 -14.71 -11.27 -5.76
N ARG A 847 -15.63 -11.90 -6.50
CA ARG A 847 -16.01 -11.48 -7.85
C ARG A 847 -17.52 -11.36 -8.01
N LYS A 848 -18.02 -10.21 -8.45
CA LYS A 848 -19.40 -10.07 -8.93
C LYS A 848 -19.51 -10.68 -10.33
N THR A 849 -20.51 -11.53 -10.56
CA THR A 849 -20.77 -12.12 -11.88
C THR A 849 -22.20 -11.87 -12.36
N GLY A 850 -22.36 -10.88 -13.23
CA GLY A 850 -23.69 -10.36 -13.58
C GLY A 850 -24.36 -9.64 -12.42
N ASP A 851 -25.66 -9.38 -12.53
CA ASP A 851 -26.35 -8.45 -11.62
C ASP A 851 -26.71 -9.05 -10.25
N ARG A 852 -26.60 -10.38 -10.10
CA ARG A 852 -27.23 -11.11 -8.99
C ARG A 852 -26.38 -12.24 -8.42
N MET A 853 -25.08 -12.25 -8.75
CA MET A 853 -24.17 -13.30 -8.28
C MET A 853 -22.89 -12.73 -7.71
N ILE A 854 -22.40 -13.35 -6.65
CA ILE A 854 -21.06 -13.12 -6.08
C ILE A 854 -20.38 -14.47 -5.92
N ASP A 855 -19.14 -14.55 -6.36
CA ASP A 855 -18.24 -15.67 -6.13
C ASP A 855 -17.30 -15.31 -4.98
N ALA A 856 -17.22 -16.18 -3.97
CA ALA A 856 -16.11 -16.20 -3.01
C ALA A 856 -15.06 -17.19 -3.52
N ILE A 857 -13.87 -16.69 -3.87
CA ILE A 857 -12.79 -17.50 -4.45
C ILE A 857 -12.20 -18.40 -3.36
N LEU A 858 -12.20 -19.72 -3.59
CA LEU A 858 -11.70 -20.72 -2.63
C LEU A 858 -10.35 -21.30 -3.06
N VAL A 859 -10.23 -21.69 -4.34
CA VAL A 859 -9.01 -22.33 -4.88
C VAL A 859 -8.66 -21.67 -6.21
N PRO A 860 -7.73 -20.70 -6.24
CA PRO A 860 -6.95 -20.34 -7.42
C PRO A 860 -5.77 -21.30 -7.64
N GLU A 861 -4.96 -21.06 -8.67
CA GLU A 861 -3.66 -21.74 -8.82
C GLU A 861 -2.79 -21.52 -7.57
N GLY A 862 -2.03 -22.53 -7.13
CA GLY A 862 -1.14 -22.46 -5.97
C GLY A 862 -1.80 -22.68 -4.59
N GLU A 863 -3.13 -22.66 -4.51
CA GLU A 863 -3.84 -22.92 -3.25
C GLU A 863 -3.82 -24.42 -2.90
N GLN A 864 -3.35 -24.75 -1.69
CA GLN A 864 -3.24 -26.14 -1.21
C GLN A 864 -4.39 -26.51 -0.27
N ARG A 865 -5.03 -25.53 0.39
CA ARG A 865 -6.17 -25.79 1.28
C ARG A 865 -7.37 -26.38 0.53
N ARG A 866 -8.00 -27.38 1.14
CA ARG A 866 -9.20 -28.06 0.60
C ARG A 866 -10.40 -28.04 1.54
N LYS A 867 -10.24 -27.43 2.71
CA LYS A 867 -11.29 -27.27 3.72
C LYS A 867 -11.51 -25.79 3.99
N PHE A 868 -12.73 -25.34 3.81
CA PHE A 868 -13.12 -23.94 3.97
C PHE A 868 -14.31 -23.84 4.90
N SER A 869 -14.38 -22.79 5.69
CA SER A 869 -15.52 -22.51 6.57
C SER A 869 -15.97 -21.07 6.36
N MET A 870 -17.28 -20.88 6.33
CA MET A 870 -17.91 -19.58 6.18
C MET A 870 -19.23 -19.54 6.91
N THR A 871 -19.67 -18.35 7.30
CA THR A 871 -20.96 -18.16 7.94
C THR A 871 -21.84 -17.27 7.08
N ILE A 872 -23.12 -17.60 6.98
CA ILE A 872 -24.13 -16.75 6.33
C ILE A 872 -25.04 -16.23 7.44
N ALA A 873 -24.93 -14.94 7.75
CA ALA A 873 -25.78 -14.26 8.73
C ALA A 873 -27.01 -13.66 8.04
N VAL A 874 -28.19 -13.82 8.65
CA VAL A 874 -29.47 -13.39 8.10
C VAL A 874 -30.05 -12.27 8.95
N ASP A 875 -30.45 -11.17 8.33
CA ASP A 875 -31.05 -10.01 8.97
C ASP A 875 -30.25 -9.41 10.15
N GLN A 876 -28.91 -9.50 10.08
CA GLN A 876 -28.00 -8.92 11.09
C GLN A 876 -27.52 -7.53 10.67
N ALA A 877 -27.77 -6.53 11.51
CA ALA A 877 -27.56 -5.13 11.18
C ALA A 877 -26.11 -4.63 11.30
N TYR A 878 -25.22 -5.40 11.93
CA TYR A 878 -23.84 -5.02 12.24
C TYR A 878 -22.88 -6.13 11.80
N PRO A 879 -22.51 -6.17 10.51
CA PRO A 879 -21.74 -7.28 9.94
C PRO A 879 -20.36 -7.47 10.59
N MET A 880 -19.72 -6.40 11.09
CA MET A 880 -18.45 -6.53 11.82
C MET A 880 -18.58 -7.34 13.12
N GLN A 881 -19.72 -7.26 13.83
CA GLN A 881 -19.92 -8.10 15.03
C GLN A 881 -19.99 -9.58 14.65
N GLU A 882 -20.68 -9.91 13.56
CA GLU A 882 -20.75 -11.30 13.07
C GLU A 882 -19.36 -11.81 12.63
N ALA A 883 -18.57 -10.96 11.96
CA ALA A 883 -17.22 -11.31 11.56
C ALA A 883 -16.28 -11.53 12.75
N LEU A 884 -16.30 -10.65 13.75
CA LEU A 884 -15.50 -10.79 14.96
C LEU A 884 -15.94 -11.99 15.80
N ASP A 885 -17.24 -12.28 15.87
CA ASP A 885 -17.73 -13.43 16.62
C ASP A 885 -17.27 -14.76 16.01
N HIS A 886 -17.22 -14.85 14.68
CA HIS A 886 -16.66 -16.01 13.99
C HIS A 886 -15.12 -16.09 14.13
N LEU A 887 -14.43 -14.96 14.02
CA LEU A 887 -12.97 -14.90 14.02
C LEU A 887 -12.36 -15.15 15.41
N VAL A 888 -12.96 -14.59 16.47
CA VAL A 888 -12.37 -14.55 17.81
C VAL A 888 -13.05 -15.58 18.72
N PRO A 889 -12.43 -16.74 18.99
CA PRO A 889 -13.05 -17.77 19.81
C PRO A 889 -13.23 -17.30 21.27
N PRO A 890 -14.25 -17.79 21.99
CA PRO A 890 -14.30 -17.61 23.43
C PRO A 890 -13.14 -18.34 24.09
N VAL A 891 -12.55 -17.73 25.11
CA VAL A 891 -11.42 -18.32 25.82
C VAL A 891 -11.98 -19.22 26.93
N VAL A 892 -11.63 -20.50 26.93
CA VAL A 892 -12.18 -21.50 27.85
C VAL A 892 -11.08 -22.04 28.75
N ARG A 893 -11.33 -22.02 30.07
CA ARG A 893 -10.47 -22.67 31.07
C ARG A 893 -11.25 -23.76 31.79
N HIS A 894 -10.72 -24.98 31.74
CA HIS A 894 -11.27 -26.14 32.45
C HIS A 894 -10.76 -26.21 33.89
N ASP A 895 -11.44 -27.03 34.70
CA ASP A 895 -11.07 -27.37 36.08
C ASP A 895 -10.88 -26.14 37.01
N VAL A 896 -11.68 -25.10 36.79
CA VAL A 896 -11.64 -23.85 37.56
C VAL A 896 -12.49 -24.00 38.83
N PRO A 897 -11.91 -23.80 40.04
CA PRO A 897 -12.68 -23.79 41.28
C PRO A 897 -13.75 -22.70 41.28
N GLY A 898 -14.94 -22.97 41.83
CA GLY A 898 -15.98 -21.95 41.89
C GLY A 898 -17.19 -22.32 42.76
N PRO A 899 -18.28 -21.54 42.64
CA PRO A 899 -18.46 -20.38 41.75
C PRO A 899 -17.63 -19.15 42.19
N PRO A 900 -17.32 -18.20 41.27
CA PRO A 900 -16.68 -16.94 41.63
C PRO A 900 -17.47 -16.14 42.67
N ALA A 901 -16.79 -15.44 43.58
CA ALA A 901 -17.46 -14.68 44.64
C ALA A 901 -18.36 -13.53 44.11
N ALA A 902 -18.03 -12.98 42.95
CA ALA A 902 -18.83 -11.96 42.26
C ALA A 902 -20.06 -12.53 41.53
N GLY A 903 -20.19 -13.86 41.46
CA GLY A 903 -21.26 -14.56 40.76
C GLY A 903 -20.76 -15.38 39.57
N VAL A 904 -21.64 -16.24 39.06
CA VAL A 904 -21.40 -17.15 37.92
C VAL A 904 -21.34 -16.44 36.56
N GLN A 905 -21.73 -15.17 36.49
CA GLN A 905 -21.53 -14.31 35.31
C GLN A 905 -21.08 -12.92 35.77
N GLY A 906 -20.24 -12.26 34.96
CA GLY A 906 -19.76 -10.90 35.22
C GLY A 906 -19.22 -10.22 33.95
N TRP A 907 -18.98 -8.92 34.01
CA TRP A 907 -18.44 -8.10 32.92
C TRP A 907 -17.36 -7.16 33.44
N PHE A 908 -16.46 -6.73 32.53
CA PHE A 908 -15.36 -5.81 32.80
C PHE A 908 -15.60 -4.44 32.15
N PHE A 909 -16.01 -4.45 30.88
CA PHE A 909 -16.35 -3.26 30.10
C PHE A 909 -17.73 -3.38 29.46
N HIS A 910 -18.32 -2.25 29.12
CA HIS A 910 -19.53 -2.20 28.32
C HIS A 910 -19.51 -1.02 27.35
N LEU A 911 -19.82 -1.29 26.09
CA LEU A 911 -20.20 -0.29 25.09
C LEU A 911 -21.69 -0.41 24.80
N ASP A 912 -22.40 0.71 24.76
CA ASP A 912 -23.83 0.75 24.45
C ASP A 912 -24.15 0.82 22.94
N SER A 913 -23.12 1.06 22.11
CA SER A 913 -23.23 1.16 20.65
C SER A 913 -22.66 -0.06 19.93
N ARG A 914 -23.46 -0.67 19.05
CA ARG A 914 -23.09 -1.90 18.33
C ARG A 914 -22.19 -1.68 17.11
N ASN A 915 -22.19 -0.48 16.54
CA ASN A 915 -21.28 -0.09 15.46
C ASN A 915 -19.92 0.41 15.95
N VAL A 916 -19.64 0.31 17.26
CA VAL A 916 -18.35 0.67 17.84
C VAL A 916 -17.75 -0.59 18.45
N GLN A 917 -16.53 -0.92 18.06
CA GLN A 917 -15.81 -2.09 18.54
C GLN A 917 -14.55 -1.68 19.32
N ILE A 918 -14.29 -2.36 20.44
CA ILE A 918 -12.97 -2.30 21.11
C ILE A 918 -12.03 -3.23 20.34
N THR A 919 -10.96 -2.69 19.76
CA THR A 919 -9.96 -3.51 19.05
C THR A 919 -8.80 -3.88 19.97
N ARG A 920 -8.36 -2.97 20.85
CA ARG A 920 -7.21 -3.20 21.75
C ARG A 920 -7.40 -2.53 23.12
N VAL A 921 -6.76 -3.12 24.14
CA VAL A 921 -6.46 -2.48 25.43
C VAL A 921 -4.97 -2.13 25.42
N LEU A 922 -4.64 -0.87 25.69
CA LEU A 922 -3.31 -0.28 25.48
C LEU A 922 -2.76 0.27 26.80
N ASP A 923 -1.42 0.31 26.93
CA ASP A 923 -0.78 1.05 28.01
C ASP A 923 -0.99 2.57 27.85
N LEU A 924 -0.76 3.29 28.95
CA LEU A 924 -0.62 4.74 28.95
C LEU A 924 0.62 5.15 28.14
N THR A 925 0.48 6.23 27.38
CA THR A 925 1.54 6.82 26.57
C THR A 925 1.84 8.17 27.20
N ASP A 926 3.12 8.44 27.42
CA ASP A 926 3.55 9.74 27.94
C ASP A 926 3.26 10.84 26.91
N LEU A 927 3.06 12.07 27.39
CA LEU A 927 2.96 13.21 26.47
C LEU A 927 4.30 13.35 25.71
N PRO A 928 4.28 13.62 24.40
CA PRO A 928 5.50 13.88 23.68
C PRO A 928 6.21 15.08 24.31
N THR A 929 7.51 14.94 24.56
CA THR A 929 8.35 16.03 25.06
C THR A 929 8.42 17.12 24.00
N TRP A 930 7.81 18.28 24.27
CA TRP A 930 7.99 19.46 23.45
C TRP A 930 9.44 19.94 23.57
N THR A 931 10.24 19.73 22.52
CA THR A 931 11.40 20.57 22.26
C THR A 931 10.89 21.78 21.49
N PRO A 932 11.07 23.03 21.97
CA PRO A 932 10.83 24.18 21.12
C PRO A 932 11.64 24.00 19.84
N ASP A 933 10.97 24.01 18.69
CA ASP A 933 11.62 24.41 17.46
C ASP A 933 12.04 25.88 17.65
N ASP A 934 13.33 26.17 17.49
CA ASP A 934 13.89 27.52 17.59
C ASP A 934 13.42 28.45 16.45
N THR A 935 12.46 28.03 15.62
CA THR A 935 12.01 28.75 14.41
C THR A 935 10.59 29.29 14.48
N ALA A 936 9.74 28.88 15.43
CA ALA A 936 8.37 29.39 15.54
C ALA A 936 8.28 30.67 16.39
N ASN A 937 8.98 31.72 15.96
CA ASN A 937 8.85 33.06 16.52
C ASN A 937 8.42 34.05 15.43
N ASP A 938 7.39 33.68 14.66
CA ASP A 938 6.70 34.62 13.78
C ASP A 938 5.40 35.11 14.42
N PRO A 939 5.20 36.44 14.53
CA PRO A 939 3.97 36.99 15.07
C PRO A 939 2.83 36.75 14.08
N ILE A 940 1.74 36.18 14.59
CA ILE A 940 0.46 36.09 13.88
C ILE A 940 0.04 37.53 13.50
N ASP A 941 0.13 37.86 12.22
CA ASP A 941 -0.42 39.09 11.64
C ASP A 941 -1.94 38.91 11.48
N ASP A 942 -2.67 39.20 12.55
CA ASP A 942 -4.12 39.33 12.52
C ASP A 942 -4.50 40.60 11.73
N GLY A 943 -4.55 40.45 10.41
CA GLY A 943 -4.98 41.48 9.46
C GLY A 943 -6.45 41.88 9.65
N PHE A 944 -6.74 42.69 10.66
CA PHE A 944 -7.93 43.55 10.72
C PHE A 944 -7.51 45.01 10.86
N GLY A 945 -7.56 45.71 9.73
CA GLY A 945 -7.34 47.15 9.65
C GLY A 945 -8.45 47.97 10.32
N ASP A 946 -7.98 48.96 11.07
CA ASP A 946 -8.59 50.23 11.46
C ASP A 946 -9.83 50.23 12.36
N LEU A 947 -9.62 50.68 13.61
CA LEU A 947 -10.34 51.83 14.20
C LEU A 947 -9.50 52.46 15.35
N ASP A 948 -9.21 53.73 15.15
CA ASP A 948 -8.64 54.77 16.02
C ASP A 948 -8.58 54.62 17.56
N GLY A 949 -7.48 55.13 18.14
CA GLY A 949 -7.54 55.83 19.44
C GLY A 949 -6.44 55.54 20.46
N SER A 950 -5.29 56.24 20.33
CA SER A 950 -4.41 56.72 21.41
C SER A 950 -4.12 55.82 22.63
N GLY A 951 -2.87 55.36 22.74
CA GLY A 951 -2.23 55.06 24.02
C GLY A 951 -1.22 53.92 23.93
N GLN A 952 0.07 54.22 23.79
CA GLN A 952 1.12 53.26 24.15
C GLN A 952 1.18 53.16 25.68
N PRO A 953 1.09 51.96 26.29
CA PRO A 953 1.72 51.72 27.57
C PRO A 953 3.18 51.33 27.33
N GLU A 954 4.09 51.99 28.04
CA GLU A 954 5.44 51.46 28.26
C GLU A 954 5.29 50.12 29.00
N THR A 955 5.59 49.00 28.36
CA THR A 955 5.70 47.69 29.03
C THR A 955 7.11 47.54 29.58
N ASP A 956 7.17 47.20 30.87
CA ASP A 956 8.36 46.97 31.68
C ASP A 956 9.22 45.84 31.07
N PRO A 957 10.56 45.95 30.96
CA PRO A 957 11.41 44.87 30.44
C PRO A 957 11.35 43.58 31.27
N ASP A 958 10.81 43.64 32.48
CA ASP A 958 10.65 42.49 33.39
C ASP A 958 9.30 41.75 33.21
N GLU A 959 8.41 42.18 32.29
CA GLU A 959 7.16 41.46 31.95
C GLU A 959 7.28 40.53 30.72
N GLN A 960 8.42 40.54 30.01
CA GLN A 960 8.64 39.66 28.84
C GLN A 960 9.04 38.22 29.20
N ASP A 961 9.41 37.94 30.46
CA ASP A 961 9.80 36.60 30.92
C ASP A 961 8.64 35.78 31.54
N GLN A 962 7.37 36.19 31.35
CA GLN A 962 6.20 35.49 31.92
C GLN A 962 5.25 34.86 30.89
N TRP A 963 5.63 34.83 29.60
CA TRP A 963 4.76 34.30 28.52
C TRP A 963 5.38 33.15 27.72
N SER A 964 6.21 32.29 28.33
CA SER A 964 6.75 31.09 27.66
C SER A 964 6.53 29.77 28.41
N GLU A 965 5.64 29.74 29.41
CA GLU A 965 5.27 28.50 30.11
C GLU A 965 3.77 28.30 29.90
N TYR A 966 3.38 27.90 28.68
CA TYR A 966 2.02 27.42 28.44
C TYR A 966 1.78 26.22 29.37
N ASP A 967 0.71 26.28 30.16
CA ASP A 967 0.15 25.19 30.97
C ASP A 967 0.08 23.90 30.13
N GLN A 968 1.16 23.11 30.13
CA GLN A 968 1.07 21.73 29.66
C GLN A 968 0.19 21.02 30.70
N PRO A 969 -0.94 20.41 30.31
CA PRO A 969 -1.76 19.67 31.25
C PRO A 969 -0.90 18.54 31.83
N THR A 970 -0.47 18.69 33.08
CA THR A 970 0.23 17.64 33.80
C THR A 970 -0.76 16.51 34.04
N LEU A 971 -0.56 15.39 33.35
CA LEU A 971 -1.40 14.21 33.55
C LEU A 971 -1.22 13.69 34.99
N PRO A 972 -2.29 13.28 35.69
CA PRO A 972 -2.17 12.77 37.04
C PRO A 972 -1.25 11.53 37.08
N ASP A 973 -0.22 11.53 37.93
CA ASP A 973 0.53 10.31 38.23
C ASP A 973 -0.43 9.25 38.78
N GLY A 974 -0.60 8.11 38.11
CA GLY A 974 -1.63 7.16 38.52
C GLY A 974 -1.76 5.89 37.68
N PHE A 975 -2.65 5.01 38.14
CA PHE A 975 -3.03 3.77 37.48
C PHE A 975 -4.07 4.06 36.38
N GLY A 976 -3.86 3.51 35.18
CA GLY A 976 -4.74 3.74 34.04
C GLY A 976 -4.37 2.86 32.85
N PHE A 977 -5.14 3.00 31.79
CA PHE A 977 -4.93 2.33 30.49
C PHE A 977 -5.69 3.11 29.42
N ALA A 978 -5.45 2.78 28.15
CA ALA A 978 -6.28 3.24 27.04
C ALA A 978 -7.02 2.08 26.38
N VAL A 979 -8.11 2.38 25.69
CA VAL A 979 -8.79 1.44 24.79
C VAL A 979 -8.87 2.04 23.40
N ARG A 980 -8.61 1.22 22.38
CA ARG A 980 -8.82 1.60 20.99
C ARG A 980 -10.22 1.24 20.55
N LEU A 981 -10.94 2.23 20.04
CA LEU A 981 -12.28 2.10 19.51
C LEU A 981 -12.27 2.30 17.99
N GLN A 982 -13.12 1.56 17.28
CA GLN A 982 -13.36 1.74 15.85
C GLN A 982 -14.85 1.85 15.57
N GLU A 983 -15.28 2.90 14.86
CA GLU A 983 -16.62 3.01 14.27
C GLU A 983 -16.66 2.26 12.92
N THR A 984 -17.54 1.27 12.79
CA THR A 984 -17.48 0.29 11.69
C THR A 984 -18.47 0.54 10.55
N GLU A 985 -19.49 1.39 10.74
CA GLU A 985 -20.64 1.50 9.83
C GLU A 985 -20.69 2.80 9.00
N GLY A 986 -19.72 3.70 9.18
CA GLY A 986 -19.68 4.99 8.50
C GLY A 986 -20.72 5.97 9.04
N ARG A 987 -20.97 5.93 10.34
CA ARG A 987 -22.03 6.73 10.99
C ARG A 987 -21.52 7.36 12.27
N HIS A 988 -21.62 8.69 12.33
CA HIS A 988 -21.39 9.43 13.57
C HIS A 988 -22.23 8.85 14.72
N ARG A 989 -21.59 8.65 15.88
CA ARG A 989 -22.21 8.00 17.04
C ARG A 989 -21.70 8.57 18.36
N SER A 990 -22.62 8.86 19.27
CA SER A 990 -22.31 9.05 20.70
C SER A 990 -22.41 7.68 21.38
N THR A 991 -21.36 7.25 22.06
CA THR A 991 -21.28 5.96 22.76
C THR A 991 -20.82 6.16 24.20
N THR A 992 -21.29 5.30 25.10
CA THR A 992 -20.85 5.29 26.49
C THR A 992 -19.99 4.08 26.75
N LEU A 993 -18.74 4.30 27.15
CA LEU A 993 -17.85 3.26 27.67
C LEU A 993 -18.00 3.19 29.19
N ARG A 994 -18.59 2.10 29.71
CA ARG A 994 -18.66 1.86 31.16
C ARG A 994 -17.53 0.95 31.61
N CYS A 995 -16.96 1.29 32.77
CA CYS A 995 -15.83 0.58 33.37
C CYS A 995 -16.23 -0.05 34.72
N TRP A 996 -15.49 -1.06 35.17
CA TRP A 996 -15.72 -1.69 36.49
C TRP A 996 -15.40 -0.77 37.68
N ARG A 997 -14.77 0.38 37.43
CA ARG A 997 -14.48 1.47 38.38
C ARG A 997 -14.79 2.82 37.74
N THR A 998 -15.10 3.81 38.57
CA THR A 998 -15.25 5.20 38.12
C THR A 998 -13.88 5.79 37.77
N PRO A 999 -13.66 6.24 36.52
CA PRO A 999 -12.45 6.97 36.17
C PRO A 999 -12.45 8.37 36.80
N ILE A 1000 -11.26 8.90 37.06
CA ILE A 1000 -11.05 10.28 37.53
C ILE A 1000 -10.70 11.23 36.37
N MET A 1001 -10.22 10.68 35.27
CA MET A 1001 -9.86 11.40 34.05
C MET A 1001 -10.14 10.51 32.85
N ALA A 1002 -10.65 11.13 31.78
CA ALA A 1002 -10.83 10.50 30.49
C ALA A 1002 -10.48 11.48 29.37
N ARG A 1003 -9.74 11.03 28.36
CA ARG A 1003 -9.39 11.83 27.19
C ARG A 1003 -9.30 10.98 25.94
N GLN A 1004 -9.56 11.59 24.79
CA GLN A 1004 -9.17 11.06 23.50
C GLN A 1004 -7.77 11.56 23.17
N ARG A 1005 -6.91 10.66 22.69
CA ARG A 1005 -5.53 10.96 22.28
C ARG A 1005 -5.24 10.49 20.86
N ASP A 1006 -4.24 11.08 20.24
CA ASP A 1006 -3.62 10.51 19.05
C ASP A 1006 -2.73 9.31 19.40
N PHE A 1007 -2.06 8.71 18.41
CA PHE A 1007 -1.22 7.54 18.63
C PHE A 1007 0.15 7.90 19.22
N GLU A 1008 0.51 9.18 19.27
CA GLU A 1008 1.71 9.70 19.93
C GLU A 1008 1.47 10.11 21.40
N GLY A 1009 0.21 10.13 21.86
CA GLY A 1009 -0.16 10.47 23.24
C GLY A 1009 -0.64 11.90 23.45
N ARG A 1010 -0.71 12.75 22.41
CA ARG A 1010 -1.22 14.13 22.50
C ARG A 1010 -2.72 14.09 22.74
N THR A 1011 -3.21 14.96 23.63
CA THR A 1011 -4.66 15.10 23.89
C THR A 1011 -5.34 15.72 22.68
N LEU A 1012 -6.32 15.03 22.11
CA LEU A 1012 -7.22 15.57 21.08
C LEU A 1012 -8.46 16.21 21.72
N ALA A 1013 -9.02 15.56 22.74
CA ALA A 1013 -10.18 16.05 23.47
C ALA A 1013 -10.24 15.49 24.90
N GLU A 1014 -10.70 16.29 25.86
CA GLU A 1014 -11.12 15.79 27.17
C GLU A 1014 -12.53 15.21 27.09
N LEU A 1015 -12.79 14.13 27.82
CA LEU A 1015 -14.05 13.38 27.73
C LEU A 1015 -14.85 13.47 29.04
N PRO A 1016 -16.17 13.73 28.96
CA PRO A 1016 -17.00 13.81 30.15
C PRO A 1016 -17.21 12.43 30.81
N ILE A 1017 -17.14 12.43 32.15
CA ILE A 1017 -17.33 11.25 33.00
C ILE A 1017 -18.67 11.38 33.74
N GLU A 1018 -19.51 10.35 33.61
CA GLU A 1018 -20.80 10.22 34.27
C GLU A 1018 -20.86 8.92 35.10
N GLY A 1019 -20.50 9.00 36.38
CA GLY A 1019 -20.50 7.84 37.27
C GLY A 1019 -19.41 6.84 36.90
N ASP A 1020 -19.76 5.68 36.36
CA ASP A 1020 -18.83 4.67 35.86
C ASP A 1020 -18.66 4.69 34.33
N GLY A 1021 -19.28 5.66 33.65
CA GLY A 1021 -19.28 5.81 32.20
C GLY A 1021 -18.46 7.00 31.71
N VAL A 1022 -17.82 6.83 30.55
CA VAL A 1022 -17.20 7.89 29.76
C VAL A 1022 -17.98 8.05 28.46
N ARG A 1023 -18.42 9.27 28.16
CA ARG A 1023 -19.16 9.55 26.94
C ARG A 1023 -18.20 10.00 25.84
N ILE A 1024 -18.28 9.34 24.70
CA ILE A 1024 -17.39 9.50 23.56
C ILE A 1024 -18.24 9.79 22.34
N ASP A 1025 -17.90 10.85 21.61
CA ASP A 1025 -18.51 11.17 20.32
C ASP A 1025 -17.52 10.78 19.22
N LEU A 1026 -17.92 9.85 18.35
CA LEU A 1026 -17.12 9.37 17.23
C LEU A 1026 -17.71 9.86 15.91
N THR A 1027 -16.87 10.36 15.00
CA THR A 1027 -17.24 10.61 13.60
C THR A 1027 -17.42 9.29 12.85
N ALA A 1028 -17.93 9.36 11.62
CA ALA A 1028 -18.04 8.19 10.76
C ALA A 1028 -16.65 7.58 10.53
N HIS A 1029 -16.50 6.26 10.61
CA HIS A 1029 -15.24 5.55 10.38
C HIS A 1029 -14.06 5.94 11.29
N GLU A 1030 -14.31 6.61 12.41
CA GLU A 1030 -13.25 7.06 13.31
C GLU A 1030 -12.60 5.91 14.09
N ILE A 1031 -11.28 5.95 14.22
CA ILE A 1031 -10.47 5.07 15.08
C ILE A 1031 -9.84 5.90 16.20
N ALA A 1032 -10.33 5.75 17.43
CA ALA A 1032 -9.97 6.60 18.56
C ALA A 1032 -9.33 5.84 19.72
N ASP A 1033 -8.24 6.39 20.27
CA ASP A 1033 -7.63 5.90 21.52
C ASP A 1033 -8.19 6.70 22.70
N ILE A 1034 -8.89 6.02 23.60
CA ILE A 1034 -9.54 6.59 24.77
C ILE A 1034 -8.73 6.22 26.01
N GLU A 1035 -8.03 7.21 26.58
CA GLU A 1035 -7.24 7.05 27.80
C GLU A 1035 -8.10 7.30 29.04
N LEU A 1036 -8.00 6.38 30.01
CA LEU A 1036 -8.71 6.40 31.28
C LEU A 1036 -7.70 6.32 32.44
N ARG A 1037 -7.88 7.16 33.46
CA ARG A 1037 -7.12 7.08 34.71
C ARG A 1037 -8.05 6.91 35.91
N PHE A 1038 -7.56 6.23 36.94
CA PHE A 1038 -8.30 5.89 38.15
C PHE A 1038 -7.48 6.27 39.39
N ASP A 1039 -8.17 6.48 40.52
CA ASP A 1039 -7.56 6.68 41.84
C ASP A 1039 -6.80 5.44 42.37
#